data_AF-A0A8B6G7N0-F1
#
_entry.id   AF-A0A8B6G7N0-F1
#
_cell.length_a   1.000
_cell.length_b   1.000
_cell.length_c   1.000
_cell.angle_alpha   90.00
_cell.angle_beta   90.00
_cell.angle_gamma   90.00
#
_symmetry.space_group_name_H-M   'P 1'
#
loop_
_entity.id
_entity.type
_entity.pdbx_description
1 polymer ?
#
loop_
_entity_poly.entity_id
_entity_poly.type
_entity_poly.pdbx_seq_one_letter_code
_entity_poly.pdbx_strand_id
1 'polypeptide(L)'
;MYTMKMCTIPHILLFIWTFTYTEAFFSNPYGIYVGRDDFTHAEITEIGILKAVAAFYEETPLTPGGSTPSSGSLTGIQDITAKKLYDKVYAGSSSPRRLQDAIDNIVRYNNKVDQDHYNEAAWHFNGEQIEQSNLKLQGIRTQLLLELNKPNPDYELSRQLIGQCLHLLQMFYSNTNWIEDNGANKYTAVGMTGVKLLPTAGPNDDTCKSCSGSVCVFNIILPKKQFLTSGYKSGQDIKKPFKDPKTNSKGKCSDGGPTDNTTSAATGGINKDSRISERSPHFYKHTQAAETAIDHTVYFFNDNTNGIRHLITPESFMRLLQLDSDYSLVFVIDTSGSMVSDLPTIIQQSNTIIQAASTVSNAPSNYILVTFSDPVTSINVRKTTNSADITNWINGLKVQDRSDNDCHEFSLSAIESAANASSPGSIIYVFTDSTPKDSYKQETIDSLIAENQLQIFFTVTGTCSTTIHNGLKYSENSKPAIGHYRHCSATSWDLIDVYRHLASVSGGHLLQTTKDQIPYVANMFKASLSKSEVLILKNIFPGGPSTPKQINIDIDDSISQFTLKIHSKNDVPHFNLLNSNGNTQPIDNKTIHMYNIGTTYISIIVDHPATGSWSLRKNDMNEWDVKVTAQSTVDFTAKLMAYDALSFSYYQIHGRPIPDENVTLAIEINDNSIDLNHVWLLNVYGDEISHYSLQRMNKTNPRAFYITTIKIPHEFFKLAVVGTTKTTGKNFVRMHGDVIEIVNIKLDHLPEKGILNNF
;
A
#
# COMPACT_ATOMS: atom_id res chain seq x y z
N MET A 1 31.05 51.75 -9.97
CA MET A 1 31.85 51.59 -11.20
C MET A 1 32.65 50.31 -11.07
N TYR A 2 32.22 49.21 -11.69
CA TYR A 2 33.11 48.27 -12.38
C TYR A 2 32.24 47.54 -13.41
N THR A 3 32.67 47.70 -14.65
CA THR A 3 31.95 47.45 -15.90
C THR A 3 31.99 45.98 -16.30
N MET A 4 30.85 45.51 -16.83
CA MET A 4 30.68 44.30 -17.62
C MET A 4 31.75 44.15 -18.72
N LYS A 5 32.19 42.92 -18.94
CA LYS A 5 32.56 42.43 -20.27
C LYS A 5 31.82 41.12 -20.53
N MET A 6 30.78 41.21 -21.35
CA MET A 6 30.21 40.05 -22.05
C MET A 6 31.28 39.46 -22.97
N CYS A 7 31.46 38.14 -22.92
CA CYS A 7 32.10 37.39 -23.99
C CYS A 7 31.08 36.33 -24.45
N THR A 8 30.44 36.60 -25.58
CA THR A 8 29.59 35.68 -26.31
C THR A 8 30.46 34.72 -27.12
N ILE A 9 30.39 33.42 -26.83
CA ILE A 9 30.83 32.35 -27.74
C ILE A 9 29.71 31.30 -27.80
N PRO A 10 29.04 31.09 -28.96
CA PRO A 10 28.08 30.02 -29.13
C PRO A 10 28.83 28.79 -29.62
N HIS A 11 29.14 27.86 -28.72
CA HIS A 11 29.48 26.50 -29.11
C HIS A 11 28.42 25.57 -28.54
N ILE A 12 27.48 25.23 -29.42
CA ILE A 12 26.65 24.03 -29.31
C ILE A 12 27.63 22.85 -29.33
N LEU A 13 28.14 22.49 -28.16
CA LEU A 13 28.70 21.18 -27.91
C LEU A 13 27.50 20.28 -27.66
N LEU A 14 26.99 19.71 -28.76
CA LEU A 14 26.16 18.51 -28.74
C LEU A 14 27.07 17.39 -28.23
N PHE A 15 27.25 17.34 -26.91
CA PHE A 15 27.78 16.17 -26.24
C PHE A 15 26.70 15.10 -26.35
N ILE A 16 26.72 14.37 -27.47
CA ILE A 16 26.08 13.06 -27.59
C ILE A 16 26.89 12.17 -26.64
N TRP A 17 26.51 12.18 -25.36
CA TRP A 17 26.81 11.05 -24.51
C TRP A 17 26.07 9.87 -25.14
N THR A 18 26.81 8.97 -25.75
CA THR A 18 26.32 7.64 -26.08
C THR A 18 26.13 6.92 -24.76
N PHE A 19 24.99 7.17 -24.12
CA PHE A 19 24.55 6.39 -22.98
C PHE A 19 24.44 4.94 -23.46
N THR A 20 25.00 4.01 -22.70
CA THR A 20 24.87 2.57 -22.92
C THR A 20 23.82 2.09 -21.94
N TYR A 21 22.76 1.48 -22.45
CA TYR A 21 21.51 1.30 -21.70
C TYR A 21 21.26 -0.16 -21.38
N THR A 22 20.52 -0.43 -20.32
CA THR A 22 20.34 -1.74 -19.71
C THR A 22 18.90 -1.92 -19.25
N GLU A 23 18.02 -2.34 -20.13
CA GLU A 23 16.82 -3.04 -19.71
C GLU A 23 16.74 -4.35 -20.51
N ALA A 24 16.27 -5.42 -19.87
CA ALA A 24 15.76 -6.58 -20.55
C ALA A 24 14.43 -6.99 -19.90
N PHE A 25 13.38 -7.16 -20.70
CA PHE A 25 12.00 -6.71 -20.38
C PHE A 25 11.93 -5.25 -19.88
N PHE A 26 10.89 -4.51 -20.24
CA PHE A 26 10.72 -3.17 -19.71
C PHE A 26 10.31 -3.22 -18.24
N SER A 27 10.84 -2.31 -17.41
CA SER A 27 10.57 -2.26 -15.96
C SER A 27 9.06 -2.19 -15.63
N ASN A 28 8.31 -1.28 -16.26
CA ASN A 28 6.91 -1.05 -15.91
C ASN A 28 6.09 -0.50 -17.09
N PRO A 29 4.74 -0.57 -17.05
CA PRO A 29 3.90 -0.17 -18.17
C PRO A 29 3.85 1.35 -18.42
N TYR A 30 4.53 2.17 -17.61
CA TYR A 30 4.54 3.63 -17.75
C TYR A 30 5.60 4.13 -18.75
N GLY A 31 6.55 3.29 -19.16
CA GLY A 31 7.60 3.69 -20.10
C GLY A 31 7.03 4.14 -21.45
N ILE A 32 7.49 5.30 -21.93
CA ILE A 32 7.04 5.90 -23.22
C ILE A 32 7.39 4.98 -24.40
N TYR A 33 8.38 4.11 -24.19
CA TYR A 33 8.86 3.13 -25.15
C TYR A 33 8.39 1.72 -24.83
N VAL A 34 7.34 1.48 -24.05
CA VAL A 34 6.78 0.13 -23.90
C VAL A 34 5.83 -0.14 -25.06
N GLY A 35 6.03 -1.24 -25.79
CA GLY A 35 5.09 -1.67 -26.83
C GLY A 35 3.73 -1.98 -26.19
N ARG A 36 2.63 -1.67 -26.89
CA ARG A 36 1.26 -1.87 -26.35
C ARG A 36 1.01 -3.31 -25.88
N ASP A 37 1.68 -4.29 -26.47
CA ASP A 37 1.51 -5.71 -26.12
C ASP A 37 2.76 -6.33 -25.46
N ASP A 38 3.74 -5.51 -25.08
CA ASP A 38 4.93 -5.99 -24.36
C ASP A 38 4.55 -6.37 -22.94
N PHE A 39 5.08 -7.50 -22.47
CA PHE A 39 5.12 -7.85 -21.06
C PHE A 39 6.28 -7.14 -20.38
N THR A 40 5.97 -6.51 -19.26
CA THR A 40 6.92 -5.82 -18.38
C THR A 40 7.32 -6.70 -17.19
N HIS A 41 8.41 -6.35 -16.51
CA HIS A 41 8.77 -6.97 -15.22
C HIS A 41 7.62 -6.91 -14.22
N ALA A 42 6.92 -5.78 -14.17
CA ALA A 42 5.72 -5.59 -13.35
C ALA A 42 4.64 -6.63 -13.66
N GLU A 43 4.24 -6.77 -14.93
CA GLU A 43 3.17 -7.69 -15.35
C GLU A 43 3.56 -9.16 -15.15
N ILE A 44 4.79 -9.55 -15.51
CA ILE A 44 5.28 -10.93 -15.33
C ILE A 44 5.25 -11.32 -13.85
N THR A 45 5.76 -10.44 -12.99
CA THR A 45 5.80 -10.63 -11.54
C THR A 45 4.40 -10.73 -10.95
N GLU A 46 3.53 -9.77 -11.27
CA GLU A 46 2.16 -9.73 -10.77
C GLU A 46 1.35 -10.97 -11.18
N ILE A 47 1.34 -11.31 -12.48
CA ILE A 47 0.58 -12.47 -12.98
C ILE A 47 1.11 -13.76 -12.33
N GLY A 48 2.42 -13.91 -12.20
CA GLY A 48 3.04 -15.07 -11.56
C GLY A 48 2.63 -15.22 -10.09
N ILE A 49 2.67 -14.14 -9.31
CA ILE A 49 2.27 -14.14 -7.90
C ILE A 49 0.77 -14.42 -7.77
N LEU A 50 -0.08 -13.76 -8.56
CA LEU A 50 -1.53 -13.97 -8.52
C LEU A 50 -1.92 -15.42 -8.82
N LYS A 51 -1.28 -16.04 -9.82
CA LYS A 51 -1.45 -17.47 -10.10
C LYS A 51 -0.97 -18.35 -8.93
N ALA A 52 0.13 -17.97 -8.28
CA ALA A 52 0.63 -18.69 -7.13
C ALA A 52 -0.36 -18.63 -5.94
N VAL A 53 -0.90 -17.46 -5.65
CA VAL A 53 -1.93 -17.22 -4.63
C VAL A 53 -3.23 -17.95 -4.95
N ALA A 54 -3.66 -17.96 -6.21
CA ALA A 54 -4.86 -18.68 -6.65
C ALA A 54 -4.78 -20.17 -6.32
N ALA A 55 -3.63 -20.80 -6.60
CA ALA A 55 -3.39 -22.20 -6.22
C ALA A 55 -3.31 -22.39 -4.70
N PHE A 56 -2.71 -21.46 -3.97
CA PHE A 56 -2.68 -21.50 -2.50
C PHE A 56 -4.10 -21.49 -1.90
N TYR A 57 -4.99 -20.64 -2.40
CA TYR A 57 -6.38 -20.59 -1.92
C TYR A 57 -7.19 -21.83 -2.27
N GLU A 58 -6.92 -22.52 -3.38
CA GLU A 58 -7.59 -23.80 -3.71
C GLU A 58 -7.17 -24.95 -2.77
N GLU A 59 -6.01 -24.84 -2.13
CA GLU A 59 -5.44 -25.87 -1.27
C GLU A 59 -5.53 -25.55 0.23
N THR A 60 -5.72 -24.28 0.59
CA THR A 60 -5.70 -23.80 1.98
C THR A 60 -7.04 -23.15 2.33
N PRO A 61 -7.75 -23.61 3.39
CA PRO A 61 -8.98 -22.99 3.84
C PRO A 61 -8.77 -21.53 4.23
N LEU A 62 -9.66 -20.65 3.78
CA LEU A 62 -9.62 -19.21 4.08
C LEU A 62 -10.00 -18.90 5.54
N THR A 63 -10.73 -19.81 6.18
CA THR A 63 -11.12 -19.73 7.59
C THR A 63 -10.79 -21.04 8.30
N PRO A 64 -10.43 -21.01 9.59
CA PRO A 64 -10.21 -22.22 10.36
C PRO A 64 -11.44 -23.15 10.31
N GLY A 65 -11.28 -24.35 9.76
CA GLY A 65 -12.38 -25.32 9.58
C GLY A 65 -13.29 -25.07 8.37
N GLY A 66 -12.98 -24.09 7.52
CA GLY A 66 -13.70 -23.82 6.27
C GLY A 66 -13.38 -24.83 5.15
N SER A 67 -14.21 -24.84 4.10
CA SER A 67 -13.95 -25.59 2.87
C SER A 67 -13.10 -24.78 1.88
N THR A 68 -12.27 -25.44 1.09
CA THR A 68 -11.52 -24.78 0.01
C THR A 68 -12.37 -24.62 -1.26
N PRO A 69 -12.12 -23.59 -2.08
CA PRO A 69 -12.62 -23.49 -3.44
C PRO A 69 -12.31 -24.75 -4.26
N SER A 70 -13.19 -25.11 -5.20
CA SER A 70 -12.96 -26.27 -6.08
C SER A 70 -11.69 -26.08 -6.91
N SER A 71 -10.91 -27.15 -7.08
CA SER A 71 -9.70 -27.13 -7.91
C SER A 71 -10.00 -26.62 -9.32
N GLY A 72 -9.17 -25.70 -9.82
CA GLY A 72 -9.34 -25.05 -11.12
C GLY A 72 -10.23 -23.80 -11.11
N SER A 73 -11.01 -23.56 -10.04
CA SER A 73 -11.96 -22.45 -10.00
C SER A 73 -11.29 -21.06 -9.94
N LEU A 74 -10.13 -20.97 -9.29
CA LEU A 74 -9.31 -19.76 -9.14
C LEU A 74 -8.11 -19.80 -10.09
N THR A 75 -7.43 -20.93 -10.22
CA THR A 75 -6.26 -21.09 -11.11
C THR A 75 -6.63 -21.00 -12.59
N GLY A 76 -7.90 -21.24 -12.95
CA GLY A 76 -8.44 -21.07 -14.29
C GLY A 76 -8.88 -19.65 -14.68
N ILE A 77 -8.69 -18.63 -13.82
CA ILE A 77 -9.06 -17.24 -14.13
C ILE A 77 -8.21 -16.72 -15.30
N GLN A 78 -8.88 -16.29 -16.37
CA GLN A 78 -8.26 -15.62 -17.51
C GLN A 78 -7.97 -14.14 -17.20
N ASP A 79 -6.81 -13.65 -17.63
CA ASP A 79 -6.28 -12.32 -17.34
C ASP A 79 -6.44 -11.96 -15.86
N ILE A 80 -5.87 -12.81 -15.01
CA ILE A 80 -6.01 -12.72 -13.55
C ILE A 80 -5.58 -11.34 -13.03
N THR A 81 -6.40 -10.78 -12.15
CA THR A 81 -6.08 -9.59 -11.35
C THR A 81 -6.39 -9.88 -9.90
N ALA A 82 -5.80 -9.12 -8.98
CA ALA A 82 -6.10 -9.24 -7.56
C ALA A 82 -7.60 -9.09 -7.29
N LYS A 83 -8.29 -8.17 -8.01
CA LYS A 83 -9.74 -8.00 -7.95
C LYS A 83 -10.51 -9.24 -8.41
N LYS A 84 -10.23 -9.77 -9.61
CA LYS A 84 -10.93 -10.97 -10.10
C LYS A 84 -10.76 -12.17 -9.17
N LEU A 85 -9.56 -12.30 -8.58
CA LEU A 85 -9.27 -13.33 -7.60
C LEU A 85 -10.11 -13.11 -6.33
N TYR A 86 -10.10 -11.91 -5.75
CA TYR A 86 -10.83 -11.59 -4.53
C TYR A 86 -12.35 -11.64 -4.73
N ASP A 87 -12.87 -11.22 -5.88
CA ASP A 87 -14.30 -11.31 -6.19
C ASP A 87 -14.76 -12.77 -6.18
N LYS A 88 -13.94 -13.72 -6.67
CA LYS A 88 -14.26 -15.16 -6.60
C LYS A 88 -14.11 -15.74 -5.19
N VAL A 89 -13.09 -15.31 -4.46
CA VAL A 89 -12.74 -15.85 -3.13
C VAL A 89 -13.70 -15.33 -2.05
N TYR A 90 -14.02 -14.04 -2.09
CA TYR A 90 -14.76 -13.32 -1.06
C TYR A 90 -16.12 -12.79 -1.53
N ALA A 91 -16.59 -13.19 -2.71
CA ALA A 91 -17.88 -12.76 -3.28
C ALA A 91 -18.05 -11.22 -3.34
N GLY A 92 -16.96 -10.49 -3.61
CA GLY A 92 -16.98 -9.02 -3.66
C GLY A 92 -17.18 -8.34 -2.30
N SER A 93 -16.89 -9.01 -1.18
CA SER A 93 -16.95 -8.40 0.16
C SER A 93 -15.60 -7.84 0.65
N SER A 94 -14.50 -8.17 -0.02
CA SER A 94 -13.13 -7.85 0.41
C SER A 94 -12.35 -7.08 -0.66
N SER A 95 -11.65 -6.03 -0.25
CA SER A 95 -10.73 -5.30 -1.11
C SER A 95 -9.42 -6.08 -1.33
N PRO A 96 -8.92 -6.17 -2.57
CA PRO A 96 -7.62 -6.79 -2.88
C PRO A 96 -6.42 -5.89 -2.55
N ARG A 97 -6.64 -4.69 -1.97
CA ARG A 97 -5.63 -3.64 -1.86
C ARG A 97 -4.32 -4.11 -1.19
N ARG A 98 -4.42 -4.84 -0.08
CA ARG A 98 -3.24 -5.31 0.67
C ARG A 98 -2.37 -6.30 -0.10
N LEU A 99 -3.00 -7.25 -0.79
CA LEU A 99 -2.30 -8.15 -1.71
C LEU A 99 -1.63 -7.33 -2.82
N GLN A 100 -2.35 -6.34 -3.37
CA GLN A 100 -1.77 -5.48 -4.40
C GLN A 100 -0.56 -4.70 -3.90
N ASP A 101 -0.63 -4.10 -2.71
CA ASP A 101 0.50 -3.37 -2.12
C ASP A 101 1.72 -4.28 -1.90
N ALA A 102 1.49 -5.54 -1.49
CA ALA A 102 2.56 -6.54 -1.37
C ALA A 102 3.19 -6.91 -2.72
N ILE A 103 2.38 -7.12 -3.76
CA ILE A 103 2.84 -7.37 -5.14
C ILE A 103 3.62 -6.16 -5.66
N ASP A 104 3.09 -4.95 -5.48
CA ASP A 104 3.71 -3.70 -5.92
C ASP A 104 5.07 -3.47 -5.23
N ASN A 105 5.21 -3.88 -3.97
CA ASN A 105 6.50 -3.84 -3.26
C ASN A 105 7.52 -4.83 -3.88
N ILE A 106 7.09 -6.03 -4.24
CA ILE A 106 7.95 -7.01 -4.95
C ILE A 106 8.33 -6.48 -6.34
N VAL A 107 7.36 -5.93 -7.10
CA VAL A 107 7.59 -5.31 -8.41
C VAL A 107 8.58 -4.15 -8.32
N ARG A 108 8.46 -3.30 -7.29
CA ARG A 108 9.40 -2.20 -7.03
C ARG A 108 10.84 -2.71 -6.92
N TYR A 109 11.07 -3.75 -6.13
CA TYR A 109 12.41 -4.29 -5.93
C TYR A 109 12.90 -5.19 -7.07
N ASN A 110 12.01 -5.70 -7.91
CA ASN A 110 12.38 -6.27 -9.21
C ASN A 110 12.94 -5.16 -10.13
N ASN A 111 12.15 -4.11 -10.37
CA ASN A 111 12.53 -3.00 -11.25
C ASN A 111 13.76 -2.22 -10.76
N LYS A 112 13.96 -2.17 -9.44
CA LYS A 112 15.11 -1.49 -8.84
C LYS A 112 16.44 -2.17 -9.20
N VAL A 113 16.45 -3.46 -9.57
CA VAL A 113 17.67 -4.13 -10.03
C VAL A 113 18.18 -3.53 -11.34
N ASP A 114 17.29 -3.16 -12.27
CA ASP A 114 17.69 -2.48 -13.51
C ASP A 114 18.40 -1.15 -13.23
N GLN A 115 17.96 -0.43 -12.20
CA GLN A 115 18.53 0.86 -11.81
C GLN A 115 19.85 0.69 -11.04
N ASP A 116 19.84 -0.13 -9.99
CA ASP A 116 20.95 -0.23 -9.03
C ASP A 116 22.11 -1.09 -9.59
N HIS A 117 21.82 -2.03 -10.48
CA HIS A 117 22.78 -3.03 -10.99
C HIS A 117 22.87 -3.03 -12.53
N TYR A 118 22.57 -1.87 -13.14
CA TYR A 118 22.53 -1.66 -14.58
C TYR A 118 23.84 -2.13 -15.28
N ASN A 119 25.00 -1.83 -14.70
CA ASN A 119 26.33 -2.12 -15.24
C ASN A 119 26.91 -3.48 -14.83
N GLU A 120 26.17 -4.35 -14.13
CA GLU A 120 26.67 -5.63 -13.63
C GLU A 120 26.04 -6.81 -14.38
N ALA A 121 26.77 -7.43 -15.31
CA ALA A 121 26.23 -8.46 -16.21
C ALA A 121 25.62 -9.67 -15.46
N ALA A 122 26.13 -10.01 -14.28
CA ALA A 122 25.64 -11.10 -13.43
C ALA A 122 24.24 -10.87 -12.83
N TRP A 123 23.73 -9.64 -12.81
CA TRP A 123 22.33 -9.36 -12.43
C TRP A 123 21.34 -9.58 -13.58
N HIS A 124 21.86 -9.69 -14.80
CA HIS A 124 21.08 -9.69 -16.04
C HIS A 124 21.24 -10.97 -16.85
N PHE A 125 21.93 -12.00 -16.32
CA PHE A 125 22.32 -13.21 -17.07
C PHE A 125 23.10 -12.90 -18.37
N ASN A 126 23.76 -11.76 -18.45
CA ASN A 126 24.48 -11.28 -19.63
C ASN A 126 25.94 -11.75 -19.65
N GLY A 127 26.57 -11.59 -20.80
CA GLY A 127 28.02 -11.74 -20.99
C GLY A 127 28.54 -13.14 -20.64
N GLU A 128 27.70 -14.17 -20.79
CA GLU A 128 27.98 -15.54 -20.37
C GLU A 128 28.28 -15.71 -18.88
N GLN A 129 27.88 -14.75 -18.03
CA GLN A 129 27.93 -14.86 -16.56
C GLN A 129 26.82 -15.76 -15.98
N ILE A 130 26.42 -16.82 -16.69
CA ILE A 130 25.23 -17.63 -16.33
C ILE A 130 25.44 -18.36 -14.99
N GLU A 131 26.65 -18.87 -14.73
CA GLU A 131 26.98 -19.54 -13.47
C GLU A 131 27.00 -18.54 -12.31
N GLN A 132 27.59 -17.36 -12.51
CA GLN A 132 27.67 -16.28 -11.53
C GLN A 132 26.28 -15.72 -11.19
N SER A 133 25.44 -15.53 -12.21
CA SER A 133 24.04 -15.10 -12.05
C SER A 133 23.23 -16.16 -11.28
N ASN A 134 23.46 -17.44 -11.56
CA ASN A 134 22.83 -18.54 -10.84
C ASN A 134 23.28 -18.62 -9.37
N LEU A 135 24.58 -18.45 -9.08
CA LEU A 135 25.11 -18.38 -7.71
C LEU A 135 24.51 -17.20 -6.95
N LYS A 136 24.36 -16.05 -7.61
CA LYS A 136 23.70 -14.87 -7.04
C LYS A 136 22.24 -15.15 -6.70
N LEU A 137 21.48 -15.74 -7.63
CA LEU A 137 20.09 -16.16 -7.39
C LEU A 137 19.98 -17.14 -6.22
N GLN A 138 20.85 -18.15 -6.16
CA GLN A 138 20.92 -19.11 -5.05
C GLN A 138 21.22 -18.41 -3.71
N GLY A 139 22.13 -17.44 -3.70
CA GLY A 139 22.49 -16.66 -2.52
C GLY A 139 21.32 -15.84 -1.99
N ILE A 140 20.66 -15.06 -2.84
CA ILE A 140 19.49 -14.24 -2.48
C ILE A 140 18.35 -15.13 -2.01
N ARG A 141 18.10 -16.25 -2.69
CA ARG A 141 17.09 -17.23 -2.30
C ARG A 141 17.40 -17.86 -0.93
N THR A 142 18.66 -18.14 -0.63
CA THR A 142 19.08 -18.65 0.67
C THR A 142 18.83 -17.59 1.76
N GLN A 143 19.18 -16.33 1.50
CA GLN A 143 18.92 -15.22 2.42
C GLN A 143 17.42 -15.04 2.68
N LEU A 144 16.58 -15.14 1.64
CA LEU A 144 15.13 -15.09 1.75
C LEU A 144 14.59 -16.18 2.68
N LEU A 145 15.03 -17.42 2.49
CA LEU A 145 14.59 -18.53 3.33
C LEU A 145 15.08 -18.39 4.77
N LEU A 146 16.28 -17.86 5.00
CA LEU A 146 16.78 -17.55 6.33
C LEU A 146 15.95 -16.46 7.02
N GLU A 147 15.54 -15.42 6.29
CA GLU A 147 14.68 -14.35 6.81
C GLU A 147 13.29 -14.87 7.18
N LEU A 148 12.64 -15.59 6.27
CA LEU A 148 11.28 -16.11 6.46
C LEU A 148 11.15 -17.16 7.56
N ASN A 149 12.25 -17.81 7.94
CA ASN A 149 12.28 -18.80 9.04
C ASN A 149 12.66 -18.21 10.40
N LYS A 150 12.88 -16.88 10.49
CA LYS A 150 13.04 -16.22 11.79
C LYS A 150 11.73 -16.26 12.60
N PRO A 151 11.80 -16.17 13.94
CA PRO A 151 10.59 -16.04 14.77
C PRO A 151 9.73 -14.82 14.41
N ASN A 152 10.37 -13.70 14.05
CA ASN A 152 9.74 -12.48 13.55
C ASN A 152 10.40 -12.11 12.22
N PRO A 153 9.92 -12.64 11.08
CA PRO A 153 10.47 -12.31 9.77
C PRO A 153 10.28 -10.84 9.42
N ASP A 154 11.29 -10.21 8.82
CA ASP A 154 11.10 -8.96 8.10
C ASP A 154 10.47 -9.26 6.72
N TYR A 155 9.16 -9.09 6.63
CA TYR A 155 8.42 -9.33 5.40
C TYR A 155 8.68 -8.27 4.32
N GLU A 156 9.12 -7.06 4.67
CA GLU A 156 9.50 -6.07 3.66
C GLU A 156 10.83 -6.45 3.01
N LEU A 157 11.84 -6.80 3.81
CA LEU A 157 13.09 -7.36 3.29
C LEU A 157 12.84 -8.64 2.49
N SER A 158 11.94 -9.51 2.95
CA SER A 158 11.57 -10.73 2.22
C SER A 158 10.99 -10.42 0.84
N ARG A 159 10.07 -9.44 0.75
CA ARG A 159 9.53 -8.98 -0.54
C ARG A 159 10.60 -8.36 -1.44
N GLN A 160 11.55 -7.63 -0.88
CA GLN A 160 12.72 -7.13 -1.60
C GLN A 160 13.54 -8.27 -2.23
N LEU A 161 13.90 -9.28 -1.43
CA LEU A 161 14.70 -10.43 -1.88
C LEU A 161 13.95 -11.25 -2.94
N ILE A 162 12.62 -11.38 -2.82
CA ILE A 162 11.78 -11.99 -3.86
C ILE A 162 11.85 -11.18 -5.15
N GLY A 163 11.69 -9.86 -5.09
CA GLY A 163 11.79 -8.99 -6.27
C GLY A 163 13.09 -9.19 -7.04
N GLN A 164 14.22 -9.24 -6.31
CA GLN A 164 15.53 -9.53 -6.88
C GLN A 164 15.66 -10.95 -7.47
N CYS A 165 15.10 -11.97 -6.81
CA CYS A 165 15.08 -13.33 -7.35
C CYS A 165 14.28 -13.41 -8.65
N LEU A 166 13.09 -12.79 -8.67
CA LEU A 166 12.20 -12.80 -9.83
C LEU A 166 12.78 -12.01 -11.00
N HIS A 167 13.50 -10.91 -10.73
CA HIS A 167 14.28 -10.21 -11.75
C HIS A 167 15.24 -11.18 -12.45
N LEU A 168 16.18 -11.78 -11.70
CA LEU A 168 17.16 -12.74 -12.22
C LEU A 168 16.52 -13.89 -13.03
N LEU A 169 15.41 -14.45 -12.53
CA LEU A 169 14.67 -15.51 -13.24
C LEU A 169 14.07 -15.03 -14.58
N GLN A 170 13.58 -13.80 -14.64
CA GLN A 170 13.05 -13.20 -15.86
C GLN A 170 14.19 -12.94 -16.87
N MET A 171 15.31 -12.41 -16.40
CA MET A 171 16.50 -12.13 -17.23
C MET A 171 17.08 -13.40 -17.85
N PHE A 172 17.05 -14.53 -17.14
CA PHE A 172 17.48 -15.82 -17.70
C PHE A 172 16.71 -16.18 -18.97
N TYR A 173 15.39 -15.97 -19.01
CA TYR A 173 14.58 -16.31 -20.19
C TYR A 173 14.70 -15.28 -21.31
N SER A 174 14.96 -14.00 -20.99
CA SER A 174 15.15 -12.98 -22.03
C SER A 174 16.53 -13.07 -22.69
N ASN A 175 17.59 -13.19 -21.90
CA ASN A 175 18.96 -12.90 -22.35
C ASN A 175 19.79 -14.13 -22.69
N THR A 176 19.29 -15.34 -22.42
CA THR A 176 19.96 -16.60 -22.78
C THR A 176 19.33 -17.26 -24.01
N ASN A 177 19.96 -18.30 -24.53
CA ASN A 177 19.43 -19.15 -25.61
C ASN A 177 18.35 -20.17 -25.17
N TRP A 178 17.88 -20.11 -23.92
CA TRP A 178 17.02 -21.16 -23.38
C TRP A 178 15.71 -21.34 -24.17
N ILE A 179 15.04 -20.24 -24.51
CA ILE A 179 13.75 -20.26 -25.22
C ILE A 179 13.91 -20.77 -26.66
N GLU A 180 15.03 -20.48 -27.30
CA GLU A 180 15.36 -20.91 -28.66
C GLU A 180 15.56 -22.43 -28.73
N ASP A 181 16.14 -23.01 -27.68
CA ASP A 181 16.46 -24.43 -27.61
C ASP A 181 15.31 -25.27 -27.04
N ASN A 182 14.55 -24.72 -26.09
CA ASN A 182 13.58 -25.48 -25.30
C ASN A 182 12.13 -24.99 -25.43
N GLY A 183 11.87 -23.88 -26.13
CA GLY A 183 10.54 -23.31 -26.22
C GLY A 183 10.02 -22.84 -24.86
N ALA A 184 8.72 -23.04 -24.59
CA ALA A 184 8.04 -22.54 -23.40
C ALA A 184 8.25 -23.43 -22.15
N ASN A 185 9.35 -24.18 -22.10
CA ASN A 185 9.64 -25.06 -20.98
C ASN A 185 10.46 -24.31 -19.93
N LYS A 186 10.00 -24.26 -18.68
CA LYS A 186 10.79 -23.70 -17.58
C LYS A 186 12.05 -24.53 -17.29
N TYR A 187 13.16 -23.88 -16.94
CA TYR A 187 14.37 -24.55 -16.50
C TYR A 187 14.42 -24.66 -14.97
N THR A 188 13.98 -25.78 -14.40
CA THR A 188 13.89 -25.93 -12.95
C THR A 188 15.25 -26.00 -12.23
N ALA A 189 16.36 -26.09 -12.96
CA ALA A 189 17.70 -26.10 -12.36
C ALA A 189 18.22 -24.70 -11.97
N VAL A 190 17.79 -23.64 -12.67
CA VAL A 190 18.29 -22.29 -12.38
C VAL A 190 17.75 -21.79 -11.03
N GLY A 191 18.64 -21.28 -10.19
CA GLY A 191 18.36 -20.86 -8.82
C GLY A 191 18.31 -21.98 -7.79
N MET A 192 18.47 -23.25 -8.17
CA MET A 192 18.42 -24.38 -7.24
C MET A 192 19.81 -24.77 -6.72
N THR A 193 19.98 -24.76 -5.40
CA THR A 193 21.25 -25.14 -4.75
C THR A 193 21.58 -26.61 -5.00
N GLY A 194 22.85 -26.90 -5.33
CA GLY A 194 23.34 -28.26 -5.56
C GLY A 194 22.94 -28.89 -6.90
N VAL A 195 22.16 -28.19 -7.74
CA VAL A 195 21.81 -28.63 -9.09
C VAL A 195 22.75 -27.96 -10.10
N LYS A 196 23.42 -28.77 -10.93
CA LYS A 196 24.33 -28.26 -11.96
C LYS A 196 23.54 -27.80 -13.18
N LEU A 197 23.85 -26.60 -13.68
CA LEU A 197 23.31 -26.10 -14.95
C LEU A 197 23.96 -26.79 -16.15
N LEU A 198 23.34 -26.67 -17.32
CA LEU A 198 24.00 -26.90 -18.60
C LEU A 198 25.28 -26.04 -18.68
N PRO A 199 26.37 -26.56 -19.26
CA PRO A 199 27.62 -25.83 -19.35
C PRO A 199 27.43 -24.56 -20.18
N THR A 200 27.97 -23.44 -19.68
CA THR A 200 28.10 -22.21 -20.47
C THR A 200 29.19 -22.37 -21.53
N ALA A 201 28.97 -21.79 -22.70
CA ALA A 201 30.00 -21.74 -23.75
C ALA A 201 31.29 -21.07 -23.24
N GLY A 202 32.44 -21.61 -23.62
CA GLY A 202 33.76 -21.12 -23.21
C GLY A 202 34.16 -19.86 -23.98
N PRO A 203 35.15 -19.08 -23.50
CA PRO A 203 35.48 -17.75 -24.05
C PRO A 203 35.91 -17.76 -25.53
N ASN A 204 36.39 -18.89 -26.05
CA ASN A 204 36.83 -19.04 -27.44
C ASN A 204 35.75 -19.62 -28.37
N ASP A 205 34.62 -20.07 -27.82
CA ASP A 205 33.55 -20.69 -28.60
C ASP A 205 32.76 -19.62 -29.35
N ASP A 206 32.53 -19.85 -30.64
CA ASP A 206 31.60 -19.05 -31.42
C ASP A 206 30.17 -19.48 -31.10
N THR A 207 29.39 -18.56 -30.54
CA THR A 207 28.02 -18.85 -30.08
C THR A 207 26.96 -18.25 -30.98
N CYS A 208 27.30 -17.18 -31.71
CA CYS A 208 26.44 -16.53 -32.68
C CYS A 208 27.14 -16.29 -34.03
N LYS A 209 26.32 -16.13 -35.07
CA LYS A 209 26.68 -15.49 -36.34
C LYS A 209 25.95 -14.15 -36.48
N SER A 210 26.50 -13.24 -37.28
CA SER A 210 25.88 -11.93 -37.49
C SER A 210 24.46 -12.04 -38.06
N CYS A 211 23.55 -11.19 -37.58
CA CYS A 211 22.17 -11.12 -38.07
C CYS A 211 22.07 -10.37 -39.39
N SER A 212 21.00 -10.64 -40.14
CA SER A 212 20.69 -9.94 -41.39
C SER A 212 19.65 -8.84 -41.10
N GLY A 213 20.11 -7.61 -40.85
CA GLY A 213 19.25 -6.51 -40.41
C GLY A 213 18.93 -6.56 -38.91
N SER A 214 17.77 -6.02 -38.51
CA SER A 214 17.33 -5.98 -37.10
C SER A 214 16.78 -7.31 -36.59
N VAL A 215 16.48 -8.26 -37.47
CA VAL A 215 15.86 -9.54 -37.14
C VAL A 215 16.92 -10.65 -37.09
N CYS A 216 17.01 -11.32 -35.93
CA CYS A 216 17.99 -12.35 -35.66
C CYS A 216 17.32 -13.72 -35.59
N VAL A 217 17.14 -14.37 -36.74
CA VAL A 217 16.57 -15.73 -36.81
C VAL A 217 17.69 -16.73 -37.10
N PHE A 218 17.78 -17.77 -36.28
CA PHE A 218 18.81 -18.82 -36.38
C PHE A 218 20.26 -18.29 -36.33
N ASN A 219 20.50 -17.18 -35.62
CA ASN A 219 21.82 -16.60 -35.40
C ASN A 219 22.65 -17.36 -34.34
N ILE A 220 22.02 -18.03 -33.39
CA ILE A 220 22.69 -18.90 -32.41
C ILE A 220 23.16 -20.18 -33.12
N ILE A 221 24.45 -20.50 -33.00
CA ILE A 221 25.09 -21.61 -33.74
C ILE A 221 25.57 -22.77 -32.85
N LEU A 222 25.31 -22.69 -31.55
CA LEU A 222 25.61 -23.77 -30.61
C LEU A 222 24.77 -25.03 -30.89
N PRO A 223 25.29 -26.24 -30.58
CA PRO A 223 24.48 -27.45 -30.56
C PRO A 223 23.32 -27.29 -29.58
N LYS A 224 22.09 -27.43 -30.08
CA LYS A 224 20.87 -27.24 -29.28
C LYS A 224 20.87 -28.10 -28.03
N LYS A 225 20.45 -27.54 -26.89
CA LYS A 225 20.27 -28.22 -25.60
C LYS A 225 21.54 -28.81 -24.98
N GLN A 226 22.72 -28.43 -25.47
CA GLN A 226 24.00 -28.88 -24.91
C GLN A 226 24.72 -27.78 -24.14
N PHE A 227 24.64 -26.53 -24.62
CA PHE A 227 25.35 -25.40 -24.05
C PHE A 227 24.43 -24.20 -23.88
N LEU A 228 24.71 -23.40 -22.86
CA LEU A 228 24.10 -22.09 -22.67
C LEU A 228 25.02 -20.98 -23.19
N THR A 229 24.43 -19.94 -23.75
CA THR A 229 25.09 -18.66 -24.07
C THR A 229 24.14 -17.53 -23.74
N SER A 230 24.68 -16.33 -23.59
CA SER A 230 23.89 -15.12 -23.39
C SER A 230 24.48 -13.91 -24.09
N GLY A 231 23.66 -12.87 -24.20
CA GLY A 231 24.03 -11.62 -24.86
C GLY A 231 25.08 -10.84 -24.08
N TYR A 232 26.13 -10.38 -24.77
CA TYR A 232 27.05 -9.38 -24.22
C TYR A 232 26.48 -7.99 -24.47
N LYS A 233 26.28 -7.20 -23.42
CA LYS A 233 25.69 -5.86 -23.48
C LYS A 233 26.74 -4.78 -23.29
N SER A 234 26.73 -3.74 -24.14
CA SER A 234 27.59 -2.58 -23.92
C SER A 234 27.26 -1.86 -22.61
N GLY A 235 28.28 -1.35 -21.90
CA GLY A 235 28.10 -0.62 -20.64
C GLY A 235 28.21 -1.47 -19.37
N GLN A 236 28.22 -2.80 -19.51
CA GLN A 236 28.41 -3.71 -18.39
C GLN A 236 29.89 -4.05 -18.12
N ASP A 237 30.15 -4.57 -16.93
CA ASP A 237 31.45 -5.01 -16.41
C ASP A 237 32.14 -6.10 -17.24
N ILE A 238 31.39 -6.83 -18.08
CA ILE A 238 31.92 -7.85 -19.00
C ILE A 238 31.95 -7.36 -20.44
N LYS A 239 33.15 -7.37 -21.02
CA LYS A 239 33.35 -7.02 -22.42
C LYS A 239 33.18 -8.23 -23.32
N LYS A 240 32.46 -8.02 -24.42
CA LYS A 240 32.37 -8.99 -25.53
C LYS A 240 33.76 -9.31 -26.07
N PRO A 241 34.18 -10.59 -26.11
CA PRO A 241 35.42 -11.01 -26.76
C PRO A 241 35.53 -10.46 -28.18
N PHE A 242 36.66 -9.81 -28.49
CA PHE A 242 36.83 -9.14 -29.76
C PHE A 242 37.09 -10.14 -30.88
N LYS A 243 36.28 -10.04 -31.94
CA LYS A 243 36.54 -10.61 -33.27
C LYS A 243 36.21 -9.54 -34.30
N ASP A 244 37.11 -9.33 -35.25
CA ASP A 244 36.94 -8.31 -36.27
C ASP A 244 35.75 -8.66 -37.19
N PRO A 245 34.67 -7.86 -37.20
CA PRO A 245 33.46 -8.12 -37.98
C PRO A 245 33.67 -8.04 -39.49
N LYS A 246 34.78 -7.46 -39.98
CA LYS A 246 35.13 -7.46 -41.40
C LYS A 246 35.68 -8.79 -41.88
N THR A 247 36.33 -9.54 -40.98
CA THR A 247 37.02 -10.79 -41.30
C THR A 247 36.31 -12.01 -40.73
N ASN A 248 35.43 -11.84 -39.75
CA ASN A 248 34.69 -12.92 -39.10
C ASN A 248 33.20 -12.62 -39.09
N SER A 249 32.39 -13.60 -39.50
CA SER A 249 30.92 -13.55 -39.40
C SER A 249 30.37 -14.24 -38.15
N LYS A 250 31.26 -14.86 -37.35
CA LYS A 250 30.94 -15.62 -36.14
C LYS A 250 31.71 -15.08 -34.95
N GLY A 251 31.12 -15.22 -33.77
CA GLY A 251 31.68 -14.75 -32.53
C GLY A 251 30.74 -15.00 -31.36
N LYS A 252 30.91 -14.22 -30.30
CA LYS A 252 29.96 -14.19 -29.20
C LYS A 252 28.69 -13.43 -29.58
N CYS A 253 27.57 -13.80 -28.98
CA CYS A 253 26.29 -13.10 -29.16
C CYS A 253 26.36 -11.71 -28.53
N SER A 254 25.91 -10.68 -29.24
CA SER A 254 25.55 -9.42 -28.58
C SER A 254 24.23 -9.58 -27.81
N ASP A 255 23.91 -8.65 -26.92
CA ASP A 255 22.57 -8.55 -26.32
C ASP A 255 21.56 -8.07 -27.39
N GLY A 256 21.95 -7.03 -28.12
CA GLY A 256 21.21 -6.39 -29.20
C GLY A 256 20.26 -5.29 -28.72
N GLY A 257 19.52 -4.72 -29.67
CA GLY A 257 18.61 -3.60 -29.43
C GLY A 257 19.24 -2.23 -29.74
N PRO A 258 18.46 -1.13 -29.60
CA PRO A 258 18.86 0.21 -30.03
C PRO A 258 20.00 0.80 -29.18
N THR A 259 20.24 0.17 -28.05
CA THR A 259 21.05 0.66 -26.94
C THR A 259 22.35 -0.11 -26.77
N ASP A 260 22.47 -1.26 -27.45
CA ASP A 260 23.67 -2.09 -27.43
C ASP A 260 24.65 -1.68 -28.53
N ASN A 261 25.75 -1.06 -28.11
CA ASN A 261 26.80 -0.56 -28.98
C ASN A 261 27.97 -1.56 -29.15
N THR A 262 27.75 -2.86 -28.92
CA THR A 262 28.79 -3.88 -29.13
C THR A 262 29.19 -3.99 -30.61
N THR A 263 30.47 -3.75 -30.91
CA THR A 263 30.99 -3.66 -32.29
C THR A 263 31.72 -4.92 -32.79
N SER A 264 32.02 -5.89 -31.91
CA SER A 264 32.68 -7.15 -32.26
C SER A 264 31.73 -8.12 -32.99
N ALA A 265 32.26 -8.99 -33.84
CA ALA A 265 31.49 -10.14 -34.35
C ALA A 265 31.04 -11.06 -33.19
N ALA A 266 29.87 -11.69 -33.25
CA ALA A 266 28.81 -11.57 -34.26
C ALA A 266 27.90 -10.37 -33.99
N THR A 267 27.56 -9.59 -35.01
CA THR A 267 26.73 -8.37 -34.86
C THR A 267 25.24 -8.70 -34.88
N GLY A 268 24.45 -8.04 -34.04
CA GLY A 268 23.06 -8.44 -33.77
C GLY A 268 22.99 -9.37 -32.55
N GLY A 269 21.84 -9.40 -31.89
CA GLY A 269 21.76 -9.93 -30.52
C GLY A 269 20.79 -11.09 -30.32
N ILE A 270 20.51 -11.39 -29.04
CA ILE A 270 19.71 -12.53 -28.60
C ILE A 270 18.53 -12.15 -27.68
N ASN A 271 18.44 -10.89 -27.23
CA ASN A 271 17.42 -10.49 -26.26
C ASN A 271 15.99 -10.59 -26.83
N LYS A 272 15.03 -10.74 -25.90
CA LYS A 272 13.59 -10.96 -26.17
C LYS A 272 12.75 -9.92 -25.42
N ASP A 273 13.29 -8.74 -25.22
CA ASP A 273 12.79 -7.73 -24.26
C ASP A 273 11.48 -7.08 -24.69
N SER A 274 11.23 -7.02 -26.00
CA SER A 274 10.08 -6.39 -26.61
C SER A 274 9.57 -7.21 -27.79
N ARG A 275 8.27 -7.10 -28.10
CA ARG A 275 7.65 -7.58 -29.34
C ARG A 275 7.95 -6.68 -30.55
N ILE A 276 8.67 -5.59 -30.36
CA ILE A 276 9.02 -4.64 -31.42
C ILE A 276 10.37 -5.03 -32.02
N SER A 277 10.37 -5.28 -33.33
CA SER A 277 11.53 -5.83 -34.06
C SER A 277 12.75 -4.92 -34.10
N GLU A 278 12.54 -3.61 -33.96
CA GLU A 278 13.58 -2.59 -33.89
C GLU A 278 14.25 -2.55 -32.51
N ARG A 279 13.61 -3.14 -31.49
CA ARG A 279 14.04 -3.08 -30.11
C ARG A 279 14.65 -4.37 -29.61
N SER A 280 14.11 -5.49 -30.06
CA SER A 280 14.61 -6.81 -29.67
C SER A 280 14.92 -7.67 -30.90
N PRO A 281 16.14 -8.18 -31.01
CA PRO A 281 16.54 -9.02 -32.14
C PRO A 281 15.69 -10.31 -32.22
N HIS A 282 15.24 -10.84 -31.08
CA HIS A 282 14.39 -12.03 -30.98
C HIS A 282 12.95 -11.67 -30.55
N PHE A 283 12.42 -10.53 -31.02
CA PHE A 283 11.09 -10.03 -30.65
C PHE A 283 9.95 -11.05 -30.77
N TYR A 284 10.02 -11.95 -31.76
CA TYR A 284 9.04 -13.01 -32.01
C TYR A 284 9.02 -14.10 -30.92
N LYS A 285 9.95 -14.05 -29.95
CA LYS A 285 10.01 -14.93 -28.77
C LYS A 285 9.64 -14.23 -27.47
N HIS A 286 9.37 -12.93 -27.49
CA HIS A 286 9.07 -12.15 -26.28
C HIS A 286 7.90 -12.75 -25.47
N THR A 287 6.75 -13.02 -26.12
CA THR A 287 5.60 -13.65 -25.45
C THR A 287 5.96 -14.98 -24.81
N GLN A 288 6.69 -15.83 -25.53
CA GLN A 288 7.09 -17.14 -25.04
C GLN A 288 8.05 -17.04 -23.85
N ALA A 289 8.99 -16.08 -23.87
CA ALA A 289 9.90 -15.83 -22.77
C ALA A 289 9.14 -15.33 -21.53
N ALA A 290 8.23 -14.36 -21.70
CA ALA A 290 7.41 -13.81 -20.63
C ALA A 290 6.50 -14.87 -19.99
N GLU A 291 5.79 -15.67 -20.79
CA GLU A 291 4.94 -16.77 -20.29
C GLU A 291 5.75 -17.82 -19.52
N THR A 292 6.95 -18.16 -20.01
CA THR A 292 7.84 -19.10 -19.31
C THR A 292 8.34 -18.52 -17.99
N ALA A 293 8.61 -17.21 -17.94
CA ALA A 293 9.00 -16.52 -16.72
C ALA A 293 7.85 -16.41 -15.71
N ILE A 294 6.61 -16.21 -16.17
CA ILE A 294 5.39 -16.30 -15.35
C ILE A 294 5.29 -17.72 -14.74
N ASP A 295 5.43 -18.75 -15.57
CA ASP A 295 5.37 -20.15 -15.12
C ASP A 295 6.51 -20.50 -14.14
N HIS A 296 7.69 -19.91 -14.32
CA HIS A 296 8.78 -20.07 -13.36
C HIS A 296 8.53 -19.29 -12.07
N THR A 297 7.88 -18.13 -12.12
CA THR A 297 7.43 -17.41 -10.91
C THR A 297 6.44 -18.25 -10.11
N VAL A 298 5.47 -18.91 -10.79
CA VAL A 298 4.56 -19.86 -10.13
C VAL A 298 5.34 -21.02 -9.51
N TYR A 299 6.28 -21.62 -10.24
CA TYR A 299 7.14 -22.70 -9.71
C TYR A 299 7.96 -22.26 -8.49
N PHE A 300 8.53 -21.06 -8.52
CA PHE A 300 9.32 -20.49 -7.42
C PHE A 300 8.53 -20.46 -6.10
N PHE A 301 7.24 -20.16 -6.15
CA PHE A 301 6.37 -20.17 -4.97
C PHE A 301 5.78 -21.56 -4.66
N ASN A 302 5.34 -22.30 -5.68
CA ASN A 302 4.40 -23.41 -5.52
C ASN A 302 4.97 -24.81 -5.77
N ASP A 303 6.22 -24.96 -6.17
CA ASP A 303 6.80 -26.30 -6.32
C ASP A 303 6.67 -27.11 -5.02
N ASN A 304 6.22 -28.36 -5.10
CA ASN A 304 5.89 -29.16 -3.92
C ASN A 304 7.11 -29.46 -3.03
N THR A 305 8.33 -29.36 -3.56
CA THR A 305 9.57 -29.67 -2.82
C THR A 305 10.34 -28.40 -2.48
N ASN A 306 10.46 -27.48 -3.43
CA ASN A 306 11.31 -26.29 -3.34
C ASN A 306 10.50 -24.99 -3.44
N GLY A 307 9.18 -25.02 -3.54
CA GLY A 307 8.38 -23.80 -3.57
C GLY A 307 8.47 -23.06 -2.24
N ILE A 308 8.66 -21.75 -2.27
CA ILE A 308 8.80 -20.93 -1.04
C ILE A 308 7.67 -21.23 -0.05
N ARG A 309 6.42 -21.38 -0.51
CA ARG A 309 5.27 -21.61 0.37
C ARG A 309 5.29 -22.97 1.07
N HIS A 310 5.99 -23.96 0.53
CA HIS A 310 6.14 -25.29 1.14
C HIS A 310 7.37 -25.40 2.05
N LEU A 311 8.25 -24.39 2.01
CA LEU A 311 9.44 -24.28 2.86
C LEU A 311 9.21 -23.36 4.07
N ILE A 312 8.02 -22.78 4.21
CA ILE A 312 7.59 -21.92 5.31
C ILE A 312 6.19 -22.36 5.78
N THR A 313 5.70 -21.81 6.88
CA THR A 313 4.33 -22.10 7.33
C THR A 313 3.29 -21.38 6.45
N PRO A 314 2.06 -21.90 6.32
CA PRO A 314 0.98 -21.21 5.61
C PRO A 314 0.75 -19.78 6.11
N GLU A 315 0.84 -19.54 7.42
CA GLU A 315 0.69 -18.21 8.02
C GLU A 315 1.80 -17.26 7.58
N SER A 316 3.05 -17.73 7.52
CA SER A 316 4.16 -16.93 6.99
C SER A 316 3.97 -16.59 5.51
N PHE A 317 3.42 -17.49 4.71
CA PHE A 317 3.09 -17.21 3.32
C PHE A 317 1.95 -16.18 3.19
N MET A 318 0.91 -16.30 4.02
CA MET A 318 -0.17 -15.33 4.07
C MET A 318 0.33 -13.93 4.44
N ARG A 319 1.15 -13.79 5.48
CA ARG A 319 1.72 -12.50 5.90
C ARG A 319 2.67 -11.90 4.86
N LEU A 320 3.49 -12.73 4.21
CA LEU A 320 4.42 -12.31 3.17
C LEU A 320 3.70 -11.55 2.03
N LEU A 321 2.56 -12.08 1.60
CA LEU A 321 1.74 -11.53 0.52
C LEU A 321 0.48 -10.78 1.02
N GLN A 322 0.40 -10.53 2.33
CA GLN A 322 -0.72 -9.86 3.01
C GLN A 322 -2.12 -10.45 2.68
N LEU A 323 -2.20 -11.79 2.60
CA LEU A 323 -3.41 -12.55 2.29
C LEU A 323 -4.34 -12.72 3.49
N ASP A 324 -3.80 -12.70 4.71
CA ASP A 324 -4.57 -12.80 5.94
C ASP A 324 -5.04 -11.42 6.40
N SER A 325 -6.14 -11.41 7.15
CA SER A 325 -6.53 -10.29 7.99
C SER A 325 -5.63 -10.21 9.22
N ASP A 326 -4.34 -9.90 9.04
CA ASP A 326 -3.38 -9.75 10.16
C ASP A 326 -3.58 -8.44 10.93
N TYR A 327 -4.83 -8.12 11.29
CA TYR A 327 -5.12 -7.04 12.21
C TYR A 327 -5.61 -7.62 13.52
N SER A 328 -5.20 -6.98 14.60
CA SER A 328 -5.71 -7.22 15.93
C SER A 328 -7.00 -6.43 16.13
N LEU A 329 -7.99 -7.07 16.73
CA LEU A 329 -9.11 -6.36 17.36
C LEU A 329 -8.73 -6.07 18.80
N VAL A 330 -8.58 -4.78 19.14
CA VAL A 330 -7.99 -4.37 20.42
C VAL A 330 -8.96 -3.56 21.25
N PHE A 331 -9.09 -3.92 22.52
CA PHE A 331 -9.86 -3.18 23.51
C PHE A 331 -8.94 -2.63 24.58
N VAL A 332 -8.96 -1.31 24.78
CA VAL A 332 -8.26 -0.60 25.85
C VAL A 332 -9.32 -0.05 26.80
N ILE A 333 -9.51 -0.68 27.95
CA ILE A 333 -10.64 -0.42 28.85
C ILE A 333 -10.14 0.09 30.19
N ASP A 334 -10.61 1.29 30.55
CA ASP A 334 -10.46 1.85 31.89
C ASP A 334 -11.24 1.01 32.90
N THR A 335 -10.57 0.62 33.98
CA THR A 335 -11.12 -0.20 35.07
C THR A 335 -11.05 0.52 36.42
N SER A 336 -10.89 1.84 36.44
CA SER A 336 -10.95 2.66 37.64
C SER A 336 -12.30 2.56 38.36
N GLY A 337 -12.36 3.04 39.61
CA GLY A 337 -13.59 3.04 40.41
C GLY A 337 -14.73 3.88 39.79
N SER A 338 -14.41 4.96 39.09
CA SER A 338 -15.40 5.84 38.45
C SER A 338 -16.15 5.16 37.30
N MET A 339 -15.51 4.19 36.64
CA MET A 339 -16.09 3.37 35.58
C MET A 339 -17.21 2.43 36.05
N VAL A 340 -17.54 2.39 37.35
CA VAL A 340 -18.55 1.47 37.93
C VAL A 340 -19.90 1.54 37.22
N SER A 341 -20.27 2.75 36.79
CA SER A 341 -21.55 2.96 36.12
C SER A 341 -21.50 2.62 34.62
N ASP A 342 -20.34 2.77 33.97
CA ASP A 342 -20.19 2.64 32.51
C ASP A 342 -19.75 1.23 32.07
N LEU A 343 -18.95 0.56 32.91
CA LEU A 343 -18.33 -0.74 32.61
C LEU A 343 -19.34 -1.82 32.16
N PRO A 344 -20.54 -1.98 32.76
CA PRO A 344 -21.52 -2.96 32.29
C PRO A 344 -21.94 -2.74 30.83
N THR A 345 -22.12 -1.48 30.42
CA THR A 345 -22.49 -1.15 29.04
C THR A 345 -21.32 -1.39 28.08
N ILE A 346 -20.09 -1.05 28.51
CA ILE A 346 -18.86 -1.30 27.74
C ILE A 346 -18.65 -2.80 27.49
N ILE A 347 -18.89 -3.64 28.50
CA ILE A 347 -18.84 -5.11 28.36
C ILE A 347 -19.82 -5.58 27.26
N GLN A 348 -21.08 -5.15 27.33
CA GLN A 348 -22.09 -5.53 26.34
C GLN A 348 -21.71 -5.08 24.92
N GLN A 349 -21.16 -3.88 24.76
CA GLN A 349 -20.76 -3.36 23.46
C GLN A 349 -19.52 -4.05 22.90
N SER A 350 -18.53 -4.30 23.74
CA SER A 350 -17.33 -5.00 23.33
C SER A 350 -17.67 -6.40 22.80
N ASN A 351 -18.58 -7.11 23.47
CA ASN A 351 -19.11 -8.40 22.98
C ASN A 351 -19.80 -8.27 21.62
N THR A 352 -20.57 -7.20 21.41
CA THR A 352 -21.26 -6.93 20.14
C THR A 352 -20.27 -6.67 19.00
N ILE A 353 -19.15 -5.98 19.28
CA ILE A 353 -18.07 -5.75 18.32
C ILE A 353 -17.32 -7.06 18.04
N ILE A 354 -16.98 -7.84 19.06
CA ILE A 354 -16.31 -9.14 18.91
C ILE A 354 -17.15 -10.09 18.04
N GLN A 355 -18.46 -10.16 18.27
CA GLN A 355 -19.36 -11.00 17.49
C GLN A 355 -19.46 -10.54 16.02
N ALA A 356 -19.48 -9.24 15.78
CA ALA A 356 -19.47 -8.73 14.41
C ALA A 356 -18.13 -9.01 13.71
N ALA A 357 -17.02 -8.81 14.42
CA ALA A 357 -15.68 -9.05 13.88
C ALA A 357 -15.40 -10.53 13.61
N SER A 358 -15.96 -11.45 14.39
CA SER A 358 -15.75 -12.89 14.18
C SER A 358 -16.57 -13.47 13.03
N THR A 359 -17.55 -12.73 12.51
CA THR A 359 -18.47 -13.21 11.46
C THR A 359 -18.20 -12.63 10.07
N VAL A 360 -17.33 -11.62 9.96
CA VAL A 360 -16.91 -11.08 8.66
C VAL A 360 -15.93 -12.04 7.96
N SER A 361 -15.93 -12.01 6.62
CA SER A 361 -15.04 -12.83 5.77
C SER A 361 -13.54 -12.62 6.03
N ASN A 362 -13.18 -11.52 6.70
CA ASN A 362 -11.83 -11.14 7.13
C ASN A 362 -11.77 -10.93 8.65
N ALA A 363 -12.10 -11.95 9.44
CA ALA A 363 -12.07 -11.86 10.91
C ALA A 363 -10.66 -11.49 11.45
N PRO A 364 -10.54 -10.83 12.61
CA PRO A 364 -9.24 -10.47 13.19
C PRO A 364 -8.32 -11.68 13.37
N SER A 365 -7.01 -11.52 13.13
CA SER A 365 -6.03 -12.61 13.35
C SER A 365 -5.84 -12.93 14.82
N ASN A 366 -6.04 -11.93 15.68
CA ASN A 366 -5.98 -12.06 17.12
C ASN A 366 -6.81 -10.95 17.81
N TYR A 367 -7.07 -11.16 19.09
CA TYR A 367 -7.80 -10.27 19.97
C TYR A 367 -6.90 -9.87 21.14
N ILE A 368 -6.90 -8.58 21.46
CA ILE A 368 -6.07 -8.01 22.53
C ILE A 368 -6.97 -7.25 23.51
N LEU A 369 -6.79 -7.51 24.80
CA LEU A 369 -7.40 -6.72 25.88
C LEU A 369 -6.28 -6.05 26.67
N VAL A 370 -6.36 -4.74 26.77
CA VAL A 370 -5.56 -3.93 27.69
C VAL A 370 -6.50 -3.31 28.72
N THR A 371 -6.29 -3.60 30.00
CA THR A 371 -6.99 -2.91 31.08
C THR A 371 -6.05 -1.96 31.78
N PHE A 372 -6.54 -0.81 32.22
CA PHE A 372 -5.73 0.15 32.96
C PHE A 372 -6.54 0.83 34.08
N SER A 373 -5.81 1.36 35.06
CA SER A 373 -6.26 2.20 36.18
C SER A 373 -5.02 2.78 36.86
N ASP A 374 -5.18 3.51 37.96
CA ASP A 374 -4.04 3.93 38.77
C ASP A 374 -3.54 2.83 39.73
N PRO A 375 -2.21 2.73 39.94
CA PRO A 375 -1.12 3.39 39.21
C PRO A 375 -0.80 2.69 37.87
N VAL A 376 0.08 3.27 37.04
CA VAL A 376 0.54 2.72 35.74
C VAL A 376 0.92 1.23 35.76
N THR A 377 1.36 0.68 36.89
CA THR A 377 1.69 -0.75 37.03
C THR A 377 0.46 -1.68 37.01
N SER A 378 -0.75 -1.12 37.00
CA SER A 378 -2.01 -1.87 36.87
C SER A 378 -2.31 -2.31 35.43
N ILE A 379 -1.57 -1.75 34.45
CA ILE A 379 -1.78 -2.06 33.03
C ILE A 379 -1.56 -3.55 32.79
N ASN A 380 -2.58 -4.22 32.26
CA ASN A 380 -2.55 -5.64 31.95
C ASN A 380 -2.84 -5.88 30.48
N VAL A 381 -1.94 -6.57 29.77
CA VAL A 381 -2.09 -6.92 28.35
C VAL A 381 -2.35 -8.42 28.23
N ARG A 382 -3.43 -8.79 27.53
CA ARG A 382 -3.79 -10.18 27.24
C ARG A 382 -4.05 -10.34 25.75
N LYS A 383 -3.55 -11.42 25.14
CA LYS A 383 -3.66 -11.70 23.70
C LYS A 383 -4.12 -13.14 23.47
N THR A 384 -5.08 -13.33 22.55
CA THR A 384 -5.60 -14.65 22.16
C THR A 384 -5.98 -14.64 20.68
N THR A 385 -5.97 -15.80 20.03
CA THR A 385 -6.53 -15.97 18.68
C THR A 385 -7.99 -16.44 18.69
N ASN A 386 -8.54 -16.73 19.88
CA ASN A 386 -9.89 -17.27 20.05
C ASN A 386 -10.89 -16.19 20.52
N SER A 387 -11.94 -15.95 19.73
CA SER A 387 -12.98 -14.97 20.05
C SER A 387 -13.75 -15.30 21.35
N ALA A 388 -13.82 -16.58 21.74
CA ALA A 388 -14.46 -17.00 22.99
C ALA A 388 -13.62 -16.60 24.22
N ASP A 389 -12.29 -16.67 24.11
CA ASP A 389 -11.39 -16.33 25.22
C ASP A 389 -11.47 -14.84 25.55
N ILE A 390 -11.38 -13.97 24.54
CA ILE A 390 -11.52 -12.52 24.73
C ILE A 390 -12.90 -12.16 25.29
N THR A 391 -13.97 -12.81 24.81
CA THR A 391 -15.34 -12.63 25.32
C THR A 391 -15.39 -12.96 26.82
N ASN A 392 -14.78 -14.07 27.24
CA ASN A 392 -14.71 -14.45 28.65
C ASN A 392 -13.90 -13.45 29.48
N TRP A 393 -12.82 -12.90 28.92
CA TRP A 393 -11.99 -11.91 29.62
C TRP A 393 -12.75 -10.61 29.83
N ILE A 394 -13.46 -10.12 28.82
CA ILE A 394 -14.28 -8.91 28.89
C ILE A 394 -15.45 -9.10 29.86
N ASN A 395 -16.15 -10.24 29.82
CA ASN A 395 -17.23 -10.54 30.75
C ASN A 395 -16.77 -10.63 32.21
N GLY A 396 -15.49 -10.90 32.44
CA GLY A 396 -14.88 -10.99 33.76
C GLY A 396 -14.37 -9.67 34.34
N LEU A 397 -14.47 -8.55 33.59
CA LEU A 397 -13.97 -7.25 34.04
C LEU A 397 -14.73 -6.74 35.26
N LYS A 398 -13.98 -6.13 36.18
CA LYS A 398 -14.49 -5.47 37.38
C LYS A 398 -13.72 -4.18 37.58
N VAL A 399 -14.38 -3.19 38.17
CA VAL A 399 -13.70 -1.97 38.61
C VAL A 399 -12.73 -2.29 39.75
N GLN A 400 -11.61 -1.58 39.75
CA GLN A 400 -10.64 -1.58 40.83
C GLN A 400 -10.99 -0.41 41.75
N ASP A 401 -11.56 -0.69 42.92
CA ASP A 401 -11.82 0.33 43.94
C ASP A 401 -10.50 0.81 44.54
N ARG A 402 -10.03 1.97 44.09
CA ARG A 402 -9.00 2.75 44.76
C ARG A 402 -9.52 4.16 44.97
N SER A 403 -9.31 4.69 46.17
CA SER A 403 -9.64 6.09 46.49
C SER A 403 -8.41 6.97 46.27
N ASP A 404 -7.91 7.05 45.05
CA ASP A 404 -7.18 8.23 44.66
C ASP A 404 -8.18 9.35 44.36
N ASN A 405 -7.82 10.55 44.82
CA ASN A 405 -8.68 11.73 44.76
C ASN A 405 -8.41 12.53 43.47
N ASP A 406 -7.67 11.95 42.52
CA ASP A 406 -7.50 12.47 41.17
C ASP A 406 -8.32 11.66 40.17
N CYS A 407 -8.57 12.29 39.02
CA CYS A 407 -9.58 11.86 38.07
C CYS A 407 -8.97 11.64 36.68
N HIS A 408 -7.64 11.55 36.59
CA HIS A 408 -6.91 11.31 35.35
C HIS A 408 -6.12 10.01 35.46
N GLU A 409 -6.16 9.19 34.41
CA GLU A 409 -5.59 7.83 34.39
C GLU A 409 -4.44 7.70 33.36
N PHE A 410 -3.65 6.63 33.42
CA PHE A 410 -2.53 6.34 32.48
C PHE A 410 -3.00 5.74 31.14
N SER A 411 -3.97 6.38 30.50
CA SER A 411 -4.59 5.86 29.27
C SER A 411 -3.62 5.84 28.08
N LEU A 412 -2.68 6.79 27.96
CA LEU A 412 -1.72 6.77 26.83
C LEU A 412 -0.69 5.65 26.99
N SER A 413 -0.24 5.34 28.20
CA SER A 413 0.60 4.17 28.47
C SER A 413 -0.11 2.85 28.12
N ALA A 414 -1.42 2.79 28.36
CA ALA A 414 -2.24 1.64 27.97
C ALA A 414 -2.37 1.53 26.45
N ILE A 415 -2.59 2.66 25.76
CA ILE A 415 -2.64 2.72 24.29
C ILE A 415 -1.29 2.34 23.66
N GLU A 416 -0.17 2.82 24.21
CA GLU A 416 1.16 2.43 23.76
C GLU A 416 1.39 0.92 23.92
N SER A 417 0.98 0.35 25.06
CA SER A 417 1.05 -1.10 25.29
C SER A 417 0.18 -1.89 24.31
N ALA A 418 -1.01 -1.36 23.99
CA ALA A 418 -1.91 -1.92 23.00
C ALA A 418 -1.29 -1.87 21.59
N ALA A 419 -0.78 -0.72 21.18
CA ALA A 419 -0.15 -0.49 19.89
C ALA A 419 1.05 -1.43 19.67
N ASN A 420 1.93 -1.57 20.67
CA ASN A 420 3.08 -2.48 20.60
C ASN A 420 2.69 -3.97 20.52
N ALA A 421 1.54 -4.36 21.06
CA ALA A 421 1.06 -5.74 21.01
C ALA A 421 0.29 -6.07 19.71
N SER A 422 -0.14 -5.03 18.99
CA SER A 422 -1.01 -5.09 17.82
C SER A 422 -0.26 -5.46 16.55
N SER A 423 -0.94 -6.12 15.62
CA SER A 423 -0.44 -6.28 14.26
C SER A 423 -0.63 -4.99 13.43
N PRO A 424 0.08 -4.77 12.31
CA PRO A 424 -0.18 -3.63 11.43
C PRO A 424 -1.61 -3.57 10.88
N GLY A 425 -2.18 -2.38 10.75
CA GLY A 425 -3.57 -2.14 10.32
C GLY A 425 -4.62 -2.46 11.38
N SER A 426 -4.22 -2.58 12.65
CA SER A 426 -5.11 -2.89 13.78
C SER A 426 -6.04 -1.75 14.16
N ILE A 427 -7.18 -2.15 14.73
CA ILE A 427 -8.20 -1.23 15.24
C ILE A 427 -8.19 -1.30 16.77
N ILE A 428 -8.01 -0.14 17.40
CA ILE A 428 -7.92 0.04 18.85
C ILE A 428 -9.15 0.81 19.34
N TYR A 429 -9.96 0.16 20.17
CA TYR A 429 -11.12 0.76 20.83
C TYR A 429 -10.76 1.14 22.26
N VAL A 430 -10.72 2.43 22.54
CA VAL A 430 -10.39 3.00 23.85
C VAL A 430 -11.68 3.43 24.54
N PHE A 431 -11.93 2.93 25.74
CA PHE A 431 -13.07 3.30 26.60
C PHE A 431 -12.55 3.86 27.93
N THR A 432 -12.92 5.10 28.24
CA THR A 432 -12.54 5.80 29.49
C THR A 432 -13.55 6.88 29.82
N ASP A 433 -13.61 7.32 31.08
CA ASP A 433 -14.41 8.46 31.52
C ASP A 433 -13.53 9.69 31.82
N SER A 434 -12.21 9.62 31.56
CA SER A 434 -11.24 10.63 31.97
C SER A 434 -10.24 11.04 30.87
N THR A 435 -9.53 12.13 31.14
CA THR A 435 -8.44 12.64 30.30
C THR A 435 -7.09 12.08 30.75
N PRO A 436 -6.08 11.97 29.86
CA PRO A 436 -4.86 11.24 30.17
C PRO A 436 -3.97 11.99 31.17
N LYS A 437 -3.39 11.26 32.13
CA LYS A 437 -2.36 11.74 33.06
C LYS A 437 -0.97 11.85 32.41
N ASP A 438 -0.78 11.16 31.30
CA ASP A 438 0.50 10.91 30.65
C ASP A 438 0.55 11.41 29.19
N SER A 439 -0.03 12.60 28.95
CA SER A 439 -0.11 13.26 27.64
C SER A 439 1.22 13.41 26.90
N TYR A 440 2.35 13.42 27.61
CA TYR A 440 3.70 13.46 27.03
C TYR A 440 4.03 12.25 26.12
N LYS A 441 3.23 11.17 26.16
CA LYS A 441 3.38 9.99 25.28
C LYS A 441 2.76 10.16 23.89
N GLN A 442 2.09 11.28 23.61
CA GLN A 442 1.41 11.51 22.32
C GLN A 442 2.33 11.26 21.11
N GLU A 443 3.55 11.83 21.09
CA GLU A 443 4.47 11.68 19.95
C GLU A 443 4.94 10.24 19.73
N THR A 444 5.11 9.46 20.80
CA THR A 444 5.42 8.03 20.70
C THR A 444 4.28 7.27 20.04
N ILE A 445 3.04 7.57 20.41
CA ILE A 445 1.85 6.93 19.83
C ILE A 445 1.65 7.39 18.38
N ASP A 446 1.88 8.67 18.05
CA ASP A 446 1.87 9.18 16.68
C ASP A 446 2.82 8.38 15.77
N SER A 447 4.03 8.08 16.28
CA SER A 447 5.01 7.27 15.57
C SER A 447 4.51 5.84 15.34
N LEU A 448 3.93 5.21 16.36
CA LEU A 448 3.36 3.85 16.25
C LEU A 448 2.16 3.79 15.31
N ILE A 449 1.31 4.83 15.31
CA ILE A 449 0.19 4.97 14.37
C ILE A 449 0.70 5.01 12.93
N ALA A 450 1.72 5.83 12.65
CA ALA A 450 2.28 5.97 11.31
C ALA A 450 2.98 4.69 10.83
N GLU A 451 3.78 4.06 11.69
CA GLU A 451 4.53 2.85 11.37
C GLU A 451 3.61 1.63 11.13
N ASN A 452 2.62 1.45 11.99
CA ASN A 452 1.76 0.27 11.97
C ASN A 452 0.37 0.53 11.38
N GLN A 453 0.11 1.70 10.81
CA GLN A 453 -1.20 2.07 10.22
C GLN A 453 -2.38 1.80 11.18
N LEU A 454 -2.20 2.13 12.46
CA LEU A 454 -3.19 1.84 13.50
C LEU A 454 -4.36 2.83 13.41
N GLN A 455 -5.58 2.35 13.68
CA GLN A 455 -6.77 3.19 13.82
C GLN A 455 -7.23 3.21 15.28
N ILE A 456 -7.36 4.41 15.88
CA ILE A 456 -7.74 4.54 17.29
C ILE A 456 -9.09 5.24 17.42
N PHE A 457 -10.04 4.53 18.04
CA PHE A 457 -11.39 5.01 18.30
C PHE A 457 -11.58 5.21 19.80
N PHE A 458 -11.83 6.44 20.21
CA PHE A 458 -12.05 6.81 21.60
C PHE A 458 -13.54 6.95 21.90
N THR A 459 -13.99 6.34 22.98
CA THR A 459 -15.30 6.57 23.59
C THR A 459 -15.08 7.13 24.98
N VAL A 460 -15.44 8.41 25.18
CA VAL A 460 -15.24 9.14 26.43
C VAL A 460 -16.58 9.52 27.05
N THR A 461 -16.85 9.04 28.27
CA THR A 461 -18.16 9.20 28.92
C THR A 461 -18.23 10.27 30.01
N GLY A 462 -17.11 10.59 30.64
CA GLY A 462 -17.07 11.44 31.83
C GLY A 462 -16.74 12.92 31.57
N THR A 463 -17.06 13.74 32.57
CA THR A 463 -16.58 15.13 32.70
C THR A 463 -15.80 15.23 33.99
N CYS A 464 -14.48 15.26 33.90
CA CYS A 464 -13.65 15.48 35.08
C CYS A 464 -13.84 16.91 35.59
N SER A 465 -14.79 17.13 36.50
CA SER A 465 -14.92 18.41 37.19
C SER A 465 -13.91 18.42 38.34
N THR A 466 -12.92 19.29 38.31
CA THR A 466 -12.10 19.61 39.49
C THR A 466 -12.97 20.40 40.48
N THR A 467 -13.99 19.77 41.04
CA THR A 467 -14.66 20.33 42.21
C THR A 467 -13.70 20.08 43.37
N ILE A 468 -12.94 21.12 43.73
CA ILE A 468 -12.16 21.17 44.96
C ILE A 468 -13.11 20.74 46.09
N HIS A 469 -12.93 19.52 46.59
CA HIS A 469 -13.55 19.11 47.83
C HIS A 469 -12.98 20.02 48.93
N ASN A 470 -13.72 21.09 49.26
CA ASN A 470 -13.52 21.87 50.47
C ASN A 470 -13.85 20.97 51.69
N GLY A 471 -12.95 20.04 51.99
CA GLY A 471 -12.92 19.20 53.18
C GLY A 471 -12.00 19.73 54.27
N LEU A 472 -11.56 20.99 54.20
CA LEU A 472 -10.80 21.64 55.26
C LEU A 472 -11.73 22.52 56.08
N LYS A 473 -11.98 22.08 57.33
CA LYS A 473 -12.50 22.94 58.39
C LYS A 473 -11.69 24.23 58.43
N TYR A 474 -12.33 25.34 58.10
CA TYR A 474 -11.81 26.68 58.28
C TYR A 474 -11.42 26.88 59.75
N SER A 475 -10.13 26.91 60.03
CA SER A 475 -9.58 27.53 61.22
C SER A 475 -9.42 29.01 60.89
N GLU A 476 -10.30 29.85 61.43
CA GLU A 476 -10.13 31.30 61.46
C GLU A 476 -8.79 31.61 62.14
N ASN A 477 -7.78 31.97 61.35
CA ASN A 477 -6.67 32.89 61.68
C ASN A 477 -5.50 32.72 60.70
N SER A 478 -5.66 33.16 59.45
CA SER A 478 -4.51 33.52 58.60
C SER A 478 -4.94 34.54 57.54
N LYS A 479 -4.25 35.68 57.50
CA LYS A 479 -4.44 36.77 56.52
C LYS A 479 -4.07 36.34 55.09
N PRO A 480 -4.60 37.00 54.04
CA PRO A 480 -4.66 36.46 52.69
C PRO A 480 -3.33 36.62 51.94
N ALA A 481 -2.81 35.54 51.37
CA ALA A 481 -1.81 35.62 50.31
C ALA A 481 -2.53 35.69 48.96
N ILE A 482 -2.33 36.80 48.28
CA ILE A 482 -2.83 37.11 46.94
C ILE A 482 -2.23 36.10 45.96
N GLY A 483 -3.09 35.26 45.36
CA GLY A 483 -2.74 34.35 44.27
C GLY A 483 -4.01 33.98 43.53
N HIS A 484 -4.21 34.58 42.36
CA HIS A 484 -5.35 34.37 41.48
C HIS A 484 -5.45 32.90 41.04
N TYR A 485 -6.18 32.06 41.77
CA TYR A 485 -6.75 30.84 41.19
C TYR A 485 -7.96 31.26 40.36
N ARG A 486 -7.71 31.48 39.06
CA ARG A 486 -8.79 31.63 38.08
C ARG A 486 -9.72 30.43 38.22
N HIS A 487 -11.00 30.73 38.43
CA HIS A 487 -12.09 29.81 38.15
C HIS A 487 -11.87 29.17 36.78
N CYS A 488 -11.55 27.87 36.75
CA CYS A 488 -11.71 27.07 35.54
C CYS A 488 -13.21 26.77 35.37
N SER A 489 -13.95 27.79 34.93
CA SER A 489 -15.12 27.58 34.09
C SER A 489 -14.61 27.30 32.68
N ALA A 490 -14.01 26.13 32.46
CA ALA A 490 -13.57 25.71 31.15
C ALA A 490 -14.62 24.72 30.60
N THR A 491 -15.41 25.19 29.64
CA THR A 491 -16.17 24.32 28.75
C THR A 491 -15.21 23.35 28.05
N SER A 492 -15.17 22.11 28.54
CA SER A 492 -14.87 20.79 27.92
C SER A 492 -14.06 20.61 26.63
N TRP A 493 -13.30 21.58 26.11
CA TRP A 493 -12.60 21.44 24.83
C TRP A 493 -11.08 21.22 24.95
N ASP A 494 -10.40 21.92 25.86
CA ASP A 494 -8.93 21.88 26.00
C ASP A 494 -8.38 20.59 26.67
N LEU A 495 -9.22 19.80 27.36
CA LEU A 495 -8.77 18.63 28.14
C LEU A 495 -8.72 17.31 27.33
N ILE A 496 -9.40 17.22 26.18
CA ILE A 496 -9.47 16.01 25.34
C ILE A 496 -8.68 16.19 24.01
N ASP A 497 -7.92 17.28 23.87
CA ASP A 497 -7.17 17.61 22.65
C ASP A 497 -6.24 16.48 22.19
N VAL A 498 -5.60 15.78 23.14
CA VAL A 498 -4.70 14.67 22.82
C VAL A 498 -5.43 13.50 22.18
N TYR A 499 -6.59 13.08 22.72
CA TYR A 499 -7.39 12.02 22.08
C TYR A 499 -7.94 12.47 20.74
N ARG A 500 -8.34 13.74 20.59
CA ARG A 500 -8.81 14.30 19.32
C ARG A 500 -7.71 14.25 18.26
N HIS A 501 -6.49 14.62 18.64
CA HIS A 501 -5.31 14.52 17.78
C HIS A 501 -5.05 13.07 17.37
N LEU A 502 -4.91 12.15 18.34
CA LEU A 502 -4.65 10.73 18.08
C LEU A 502 -5.72 10.08 17.21
N ALA A 503 -7.00 10.38 17.45
CA ALA A 503 -8.10 9.94 16.60
C ALA A 503 -7.98 10.49 15.17
N SER A 504 -7.65 11.78 15.02
CA SER A 504 -7.53 12.45 13.72
C SER A 504 -6.38 11.87 12.87
N VAL A 505 -5.19 11.72 13.47
CA VAL A 505 -4.00 11.22 12.77
C VAL A 505 -4.06 9.72 12.49
N SER A 506 -4.74 8.94 13.32
CA SER A 506 -5.00 7.51 13.09
C SER A 506 -6.15 7.23 12.11
N GLY A 507 -6.87 8.27 11.66
CA GLY A 507 -8.07 8.12 10.85
C GLY A 507 -9.30 7.56 11.60
N GLY A 508 -9.16 7.35 12.91
CA GLY A 508 -10.20 6.98 13.85
C GLY A 508 -11.07 8.16 14.29
N HIS A 509 -11.75 8.03 15.44
CA HIS A 509 -12.73 9.02 15.90
C HIS A 509 -12.71 9.18 17.42
N LEU A 510 -12.92 10.41 17.88
CA LEU A 510 -13.21 10.72 19.27
C LEU A 510 -14.71 10.91 19.44
N LEU A 511 -15.32 10.08 20.28
CA LEU A 511 -16.73 10.12 20.61
C LEU A 511 -16.89 10.49 22.08
N GLN A 512 -17.21 11.77 22.33
CA GLN A 512 -17.64 12.21 23.64
C GLN A 512 -19.14 11.96 23.77
N THR A 513 -19.51 11.09 24.69
CA THR A 513 -20.86 10.51 24.76
C THR A 513 -21.34 10.40 26.19
N THR A 514 -22.61 10.07 26.40
CA THR A 514 -23.10 9.59 27.70
C THR A 514 -23.23 8.08 27.70
N LYS A 515 -23.37 7.48 28.90
CA LYS A 515 -23.62 6.04 29.08
C LYS A 515 -24.74 5.49 28.19
N ASP A 516 -25.84 6.23 28.07
CA ASP A 516 -27.03 5.81 27.33
C ASP A 516 -26.80 5.74 25.81
N GLN A 517 -25.75 6.40 25.33
CA GLN A 517 -25.40 6.48 23.92
C GLN A 517 -24.31 5.49 23.49
N ILE A 518 -23.61 4.82 24.44
CA ILE A 518 -22.58 3.82 24.16
C ILE A 518 -23.07 2.71 23.19
N PRO A 519 -24.32 2.21 23.22
CA PRO A 519 -24.79 1.23 22.24
C PRO A 519 -24.78 1.68 20.78
N TYR A 520 -24.95 2.98 20.53
CA TYR A 520 -24.90 3.53 19.16
C TYR A 520 -23.48 3.54 18.61
N VAL A 521 -22.50 3.77 19.48
CA VAL A 521 -21.07 3.78 19.18
C VAL A 521 -20.62 2.42 18.60
N ALA A 522 -21.07 1.31 19.20
CA ALA A 522 -20.72 -0.03 18.71
C ALA A 522 -21.20 -0.32 17.30
N ASN A 523 -22.39 0.18 16.91
CA ASN A 523 -22.90 -0.01 15.55
C ASN A 523 -22.08 0.79 14.52
N MET A 524 -21.57 1.97 14.89
CA MET A 524 -20.63 2.69 14.03
C MET A 524 -19.31 1.93 13.84
N PHE A 525 -18.83 1.30 14.90
CA PHE A 525 -17.59 0.53 14.87
C PHE A 525 -17.71 -0.71 13.98
N LYS A 526 -18.87 -1.37 13.94
CA LYS A 526 -19.13 -2.48 13.00
C LYS A 526 -18.88 -2.11 11.54
N ALA A 527 -19.31 -0.92 11.12
CA ALA A 527 -19.10 -0.46 9.74
C ALA A 527 -17.61 -0.25 9.42
N SER A 528 -16.79 0.06 10.43
CA SER A 528 -15.35 0.26 10.29
C SER A 528 -14.55 -1.05 10.30
N LEU A 529 -15.18 -2.20 10.59
CA LEU A 529 -14.55 -3.52 10.51
C LEU A 529 -14.37 -4.02 9.06
N SER A 530 -15.00 -3.36 8.08
CA SER A 530 -14.88 -3.72 6.66
C SER A 530 -13.60 -3.15 6.05
N LYS A 531 -12.68 -4.03 5.61
CA LYS A 531 -11.41 -3.64 4.95
C LYS A 531 -11.56 -3.14 3.51
N SER A 532 -12.79 -2.97 3.05
CA SER A 532 -13.13 -2.37 1.76
C SER A 532 -13.44 -0.88 1.91
N GLU A 533 -13.10 -0.27 3.06
CA GLU A 533 -13.31 1.15 3.29
C GLU A 533 -12.43 2.00 2.36
N VAL A 534 -13.07 2.81 1.52
CA VAL A 534 -12.44 3.80 0.65
C VAL A 534 -12.89 5.21 1.07
N LEU A 535 -12.03 6.20 0.85
CA LEU A 535 -12.38 7.59 1.12
C LEU A 535 -13.08 8.20 -0.10
N ILE A 536 -14.26 8.78 0.11
CA ILE A 536 -15.00 9.50 -0.93
C ILE A 536 -14.78 11.01 -0.79
N LEU A 537 -14.85 11.52 0.45
CA LEU A 537 -14.75 12.95 0.73
C LEU A 537 -14.18 13.20 2.14
N LYS A 538 -13.31 14.22 2.31
CA LYS A 538 -12.89 14.73 3.63
C LYS A 538 -12.62 16.24 3.57
N ASN A 539 -13.58 17.05 4.03
CA ASN A 539 -13.55 18.50 3.89
C ASN A 539 -13.96 19.20 5.19
N ILE A 540 -13.34 20.36 5.46
CA ILE A 540 -13.76 21.29 6.52
C ILE A 540 -14.64 22.37 5.91
N PHE A 541 -15.86 22.51 6.42
CA PHE A 541 -16.84 23.51 6.03
C PHE A 541 -16.86 24.65 7.03
N PRO A 542 -16.41 25.85 6.65
CA PRO A 542 -16.34 26.98 7.56
C PRO A 542 -17.74 27.40 8.06
N GLY A 543 -17.78 27.88 9.29
CA GLY A 543 -18.97 28.50 9.88
C GLY A 543 -19.23 29.91 9.34
N GLY A 544 -20.44 30.43 9.59
CA GLY A 544 -20.83 31.79 9.25
C GLY A 544 -21.98 31.92 8.24
N PRO A 545 -22.38 33.17 7.91
CA PRO A 545 -23.56 33.48 7.10
C PRO A 545 -23.39 33.23 5.58
N SER A 546 -22.22 32.75 5.15
CA SER A 546 -22.01 32.35 3.75
C SER A 546 -22.98 31.23 3.36
N THR A 547 -23.50 31.34 2.12
CA THR A 547 -24.56 30.54 1.50
C THR A 547 -24.65 29.06 1.92
N PRO A 548 -25.86 28.47 1.98
CA PRO A 548 -26.02 27.03 2.18
C PRO A 548 -25.11 26.26 1.23
N LYS A 549 -24.09 25.61 1.77
CA LYS A 549 -23.21 24.73 0.99
C LYS A 549 -23.86 23.35 0.93
N GLN A 550 -24.07 22.89 -0.29
CA GLN A 550 -24.48 21.53 -0.59
C GLN A 550 -23.23 20.73 -0.93
N ILE A 551 -23.09 19.56 -0.32
CA ILE A 551 -21.95 18.67 -0.52
C ILE A 551 -22.44 17.53 -1.37
N ASN A 552 -21.87 17.38 -2.56
CA ASN A 552 -22.18 16.25 -3.43
C ASN A 552 -21.36 15.04 -3.02
N ILE A 553 -22.01 13.89 -2.98
CA ILE A 553 -21.42 12.61 -2.62
C ILE A 553 -21.75 11.67 -3.78
N ASP A 554 -20.75 11.40 -4.64
CA ASP A 554 -20.96 10.53 -5.79
C ASP A 554 -20.84 9.07 -5.37
N ILE A 555 -21.95 8.34 -5.53
CA ILE A 555 -22.06 6.91 -5.25
C ILE A 555 -22.08 6.15 -6.58
N ASP A 556 -21.08 5.29 -6.80
CA ASP A 556 -21.00 4.40 -7.96
C ASP A 556 -21.42 2.96 -7.63
N ASP A 557 -21.53 2.11 -8.66
CA ASP A 557 -22.08 0.74 -8.53
C ASP A 557 -21.23 -0.21 -7.69
N SER A 558 -19.96 0.13 -7.42
CA SER A 558 -19.10 -0.70 -6.58
C SER A 558 -19.31 -0.48 -5.07
N ILE A 559 -20.09 0.53 -4.69
CA ILE A 559 -20.34 0.91 -3.28
C ILE A 559 -21.54 0.14 -2.74
N SER A 560 -21.33 -0.68 -1.71
CA SER A 560 -22.39 -1.43 -1.02
C SER A 560 -22.97 -0.67 0.18
N GLN A 561 -22.18 0.22 0.79
CA GLN A 561 -22.54 1.03 1.94
C GLN A 561 -21.69 2.30 1.94
N PHE A 562 -22.24 3.44 2.34
CA PHE A 562 -21.42 4.60 2.69
C PHE A 562 -21.73 5.11 4.10
N THR A 563 -20.71 5.67 4.74
CA THR A 563 -20.80 6.28 6.06
C THR A 563 -20.41 7.75 5.96
N LEU A 564 -21.35 8.63 6.32
CA LEU A 564 -21.16 10.07 6.44
C LEU A 564 -20.98 10.43 7.91
N LYS A 565 -19.87 11.09 8.23
CA LYS A 565 -19.50 11.51 9.58
C LYS A 565 -19.38 13.03 9.60
N ILE A 566 -20.11 13.67 10.51
CA ILE A 566 -20.18 15.13 10.65
C ILE A 566 -19.80 15.48 12.08
N HIS A 567 -18.70 16.22 12.25
CA HIS A 567 -18.31 16.80 13.52
C HIS A 567 -18.50 18.32 13.46
N SER A 568 -19.42 18.85 14.25
CA SER A 568 -19.73 20.28 14.36
C SER A 568 -19.04 20.89 15.56
N LYS A 569 -18.58 22.14 15.45
CA LYS A 569 -17.78 22.78 16.50
C LYS A 569 -18.56 23.10 17.78
N ASN A 570 -19.84 23.47 17.69
CA ASN A 570 -20.57 24.06 18.82
C ASN A 570 -21.88 23.36 19.17
N ASP A 571 -22.59 22.82 18.19
CA ASP A 571 -23.96 22.33 18.37
C ASP A 571 -24.28 21.19 17.40
N VAL A 572 -25.41 20.52 17.61
CA VAL A 572 -25.83 19.34 16.85
C VAL A 572 -25.96 19.74 15.38
N PRO A 573 -25.32 19.01 14.44
CA PRO A 573 -25.43 19.34 13.03
C PRO A 573 -26.89 19.27 12.54
N HIS A 574 -27.38 20.34 11.91
CA HIS A 574 -28.68 20.36 11.25
C HIS A 574 -28.53 20.28 9.73
N PHE A 575 -29.15 19.29 9.09
CA PHE A 575 -28.99 19.03 7.65
C PHE A 575 -30.21 18.40 6.98
N ASN A 576 -30.18 18.36 5.66
CA ASN A 576 -30.97 17.42 4.85
C ASN A 576 -30.03 16.53 4.03
N LEU A 577 -30.28 15.21 4.06
CA LEU A 577 -29.64 14.26 3.16
C LEU A 577 -30.59 14.00 1.98
N LEU A 578 -30.13 14.30 0.77
CA LEU A 578 -30.87 14.13 -0.48
C LEU A 578 -30.27 12.93 -1.22
N ASN A 579 -31.12 12.04 -1.74
CA ASN A 579 -30.66 10.95 -2.61
C ASN A 579 -30.34 11.47 -4.03
N SER A 580 -29.93 10.54 -4.90
CA SER A 580 -29.59 10.84 -6.31
C SER A 580 -30.74 11.41 -7.16
N ASN A 581 -31.98 11.34 -6.69
CA ASN A 581 -33.14 11.95 -7.34
C ASN A 581 -33.49 13.34 -6.74
N GLY A 582 -32.70 13.84 -5.79
CA GLY A 582 -32.96 15.09 -5.08
C GLY A 582 -34.03 14.99 -3.97
N ASN A 583 -34.47 13.78 -3.62
CA ASN A 583 -35.48 13.59 -2.59
C ASN A 583 -34.82 13.52 -1.20
N THR A 584 -35.32 14.30 -0.25
CA THR A 584 -34.92 14.20 1.15
C THR A 584 -35.21 12.81 1.69
N GLN A 585 -34.19 12.16 2.23
CA GLN A 585 -34.30 10.83 2.79
C GLN A 585 -34.75 10.91 4.26
N PRO A 586 -35.83 10.21 4.64
CA PRO A 586 -36.17 10.04 6.04
C PRO A 586 -35.17 9.08 6.69
N ILE A 587 -34.88 9.31 7.97
CA ILE A 587 -34.16 8.35 8.80
C ILE A 587 -35.14 7.23 9.13
N ASP A 588 -34.86 6.01 8.67
CA ASP A 588 -35.77 4.88 8.82
C ASP A 588 -35.23 3.77 9.74
N ASN A 589 -33.96 3.88 10.17
CA ASN A 589 -33.24 2.87 10.96
C ASN A 589 -33.28 1.46 10.36
N LYS A 590 -33.47 1.35 9.04
CA LYS A 590 -33.45 0.09 8.27
C LYS A 590 -32.43 0.12 7.13
N THR A 591 -32.43 1.21 6.38
CA THR A 591 -31.52 1.45 5.26
C THR A 591 -30.64 2.67 5.52
N ILE A 592 -31.15 3.63 6.30
CA ILE A 592 -30.44 4.82 6.73
C ILE A 592 -30.46 4.84 8.25
N HIS A 593 -29.29 4.54 8.83
CA HIS A 593 -29.07 4.53 10.26
C HIS A 593 -28.39 5.84 10.66
N MET A 594 -28.98 6.58 11.59
CA MET A 594 -28.38 7.79 12.14
C MET A 594 -28.07 7.62 13.61
N TYR A 595 -26.85 7.98 13.98
CA TYR A 595 -26.36 7.98 15.34
C TYR A 595 -25.95 9.41 15.71
N ASN A 596 -26.73 10.04 16.59
CA ASN A 596 -26.37 11.30 17.22
C ASN A 596 -25.61 10.98 18.51
N ILE A 597 -24.37 11.46 18.61
CA ILE A 597 -23.46 11.18 19.72
C ILE A 597 -23.06 12.50 20.35
N GLY A 598 -23.36 12.65 21.65
CA GLY A 598 -23.21 13.91 22.34
C GLY A 598 -24.04 15.01 21.69
N THR A 599 -23.47 16.22 21.61
CA THR A 599 -24.12 17.41 21.04
C THR A 599 -23.43 17.94 19.78
N THR A 600 -22.43 17.24 19.24
CA THR A 600 -21.57 17.78 18.18
C THR A 600 -21.29 16.79 17.06
N TYR A 601 -21.63 15.51 17.23
CA TYR A 601 -21.23 14.47 16.28
C TYR A 601 -22.43 13.68 15.77
N ILE A 602 -22.51 13.53 14.45
CA ILE A 602 -23.49 12.68 13.77
C ILE A 602 -22.76 11.71 12.83
N SER A 603 -23.13 10.43 12.91
CA SER A 603 -22.78 9.41 11.93
C SER A 603 -24.03 8.90 11.25
N ILE A 604 -23.98 8.77 9.92
CA ILE A 604 -25.05 8.27 9.08
C ILE A 604 -24.49 7.13 8.25
N ILE A 605 -25.07 5.95 8.41
CA ILE A 605 -24.74 4.78 7.59
C ILE A 605 -25.90 4.57 6.63
N VAL A 606 -25.58 4.48 5.34
CA VAL A 606 -26.55 4.19 4.29
C VAL A 606 -26.19 2.85 3.66
N ASP A 607 -27.06 1.87 3.88
CA ASP A 607 -26.93 0.51 3.34
C ASP A 607 -27.57 0.43 1.95
N HIS A 608 -26.87 -0.22 1.02
CA HIS A 608 -27.29 -0.42 -0.38
C HIS A 608 -27.80 0.89 -1.03
N PRO A 609 -26.99 1.96 -1.00
CA PRO A 609 -27.39 3.26 -1.52
C PRO A 609 -27.71 3.19 -3.03
N ALA A 610 -28.72 3.94 -3.47
CA ALA A 610 -28.97 4.11 -4.89
C ALA A 610 -27.79 4.84 -5.57
N THR A 611 -27.28 4.30 -6.69
CA THR A 611 -26.21 4.91 -7.47
C THR A 611 -26.57 6.34 -7.92
N GLY A 612 -25.61 7.25 -7.91
CA GLY A 612 -25.71 8.63 -8.38
C GLY A 612 -25.21 9.65 -7.36
N SER A 613 -25.43 10.94 -7.65
CA SER A 613 -24.94 12.02 -6.81
C SER A 613 -25.90 12.31 -5.67
N TRP A 614 -25.54 11.88 -4.47
CA TRP A 614 -26.23 12.24 -3.23
C TRP A 614 -25.82 13.63 -2.79
N SER A 615 -26.61 14.25 -1.90
CA SER A 615 -26.26 15.58 -1.42
C SER A 615 -26.55 15.79 0.06
N LEU A 616 -25.55 16.27 0.79
CA LEU A 616 -25.69 16.75 2.16
C LEU A 616 -25.85 18.27 2.14
N ARG A 617 -27.03 18.76 2.52
CA ARG A 617 -27.32 20.19 2.60
C ARG A 617 -27.22 20.67 4.05
N LYS A 618 -26.31 21.61 4.28
CA LYS A 618 -26.11 22.25 5.58
C LYS A 618 -27.20 23.27 5.90
N ASN A 619 -27.81 23.14 7.09
CA ASN A 619 -28.92 23.99 7.57
C ASN A 619 -28.59 24.76 8.86
N ASP A 620 -27.31 24.83 9.25
CA ASP A 620 -26.85 25.65 10.38
C ASP A 620 -25.62 26.52 10.01
N MET A 621 -25.20 27.35 10.96
CA MET A 621 -24.07 28.28 10.81
C MET A 621 -22.75 27.75 11.42
N ASN A 622 -22.73 26.53 11.95
CA ASN A 622 -21.55 25.98 12.62
C ASN A 622 -20.47 25.58 11.61
N GLU A 623 -19.21 25.54 12.04
CA GLU A 623 -18.16 24.89 11.25
C GLU A 623 -18.31 23.37 11.36
N TRP A 624 -18.24 22.65 10.25
CA TRP A 624 -18.32 21.18 10.21
C TRP A 624 -17.03 20.58 9.64
N ASP A 625 -16.49 19.56 10.28
CA ASP A 625 -15.57 18.60 9.65
C ASP A 625 -16.40 17.41 9.15
N VAL A 626 -16.37 17.17 7.84
CA VAL A 626 -17.17 16.13 7.18
C VAL A 626 -16.25 15.12 6.52
N LYS A 627 -16.42 13.85 6.91
CA LYS A 627 -15.74 12.69 6.31
C LYS A 627 -16.79 11.72 5.75
N VAL A 628 -16.62 11.32 4.50
CA VAL A 628 -17.43 10.29 3.85
C VAL A 628 -16.54 9.13 3.45
N THR A 629 -16.81 7.96 4.01
CA THR A 629 -16.18 6.70 3.62
C THR A 629 -17.21 5.77 3.00
N ALA A 630 -16.76 4.81 2.22
CA ALA A 630 -17.63 3.82 1.59
C ALA A 630 -17.02 2.43 1.63
N GLN A 631 -17.84 1.40 1.71
CA GLN A 631 -17.42 0.03 1.46
C GLN A 631 -17.48 -0.21 -0.04
N SER A 632 -16.31 -0.39 -0.67
CA SER A 632 -16.18 -0.56 -2.11
C SER A 632 -15.17 -1.62 -2.49
N THR A 633 -15.50 -2.42 -3.51
CA THR A 633 -14.56 -3.39 -4.10
C THR A 633 -13.59 -2.76 -5.10
N VAL A 634 -13.68 -1.44 -5.31
CA VAL A 634 -12.88 -0.68 -6.26
C VAL A 634 -12.20 0.48 -5.56
N ASP A 635 -10.89 0.45 -5.60
CA ASP A 635 -9.99 1.47 -5.05
C ASP A 635 -8.86 1.74 -6.06
N PHE A 636 -8.08 2.80 -5.82
CA PHE A 636 -6.97 3.20 -6.68
C PHE A 636 -5.67 3.39 -5.88
N THR A 637 -4.54 3.10 -6.50
CA THR A 637 -3.23 3.51 -5.99
C THR A 637 -2.78 4.77 -6.74
N ALA A 638 -2.05 5.64 -6.05
CA ALA A 638 -1.44 6.83 -6.65
C ALA A 638 0.03 6.90 -6.25
N LYS A 639 0.91 7.12 -7.22
CA LYS A 639 2.37 7.19 -7.02
C LYS A 639 2.91 8.41 -7.76
N LEU A 640 3.70 9.22 -7.06
CA LEU A 640 4.51 10.25 -7.71
C LEU A 640 5.74 9.58 -8.30
N MET A 641 6.01 9.85 -9.57
CA MET A 641 7.03 9.19 -10.36
C MET A 641 7.96 10.21 -10.99
N ALA A 642 9.25 9.90 -10.99
CA ALA A 642 10.28 10.60 -11.74
C ALA A 642 10.61 9.79 -12.99
N TYR A 643 10.77 10.50 -14.11
CA TYR A 643 11.32 9.90 -15.31
C TYR A 643 12.82 9.69 -15.13
N ASP A 644 13.28 8.46 -15.27
CA ASP A 644 14.70 8.17 -15.34
C ASP A 644 15.14 8.10 -16.80
N ALA A 645 16.03 9.02 -17.17
CA ALA A 645 16.56 9.09 -18.53
C ALA A 645 17.51 7.92 -18.85
N LEU A 646 18.08 7.25 -17.84
CA LEU A 646 18.97 6.11 -18.05
C LEU A 646 18.20 4.86 -18.45
N SER A 647 17.07 4.61 -17.81
CA SER A 647 16.23 3.44 -18.07
C SER A 647 15.09 3.70 -19.07
N PHE A 648 14.79 4.97 -19.39
CA PHE A 648 13.57 5.38 -20.12
C PHE A 648 12.25 4.96 -19.46
N SER A 649 12.33 4.61 -18.17
CA SER A 649 11.21 4.17 -17.35
C SER A 649 10.89 5.22 -16.28
N TYR A 650 9.70 5.10 -15.72
CA TYR A 650 9.30 5.92 -14.57
C TYR A 650 9.53 5.15 -13.27
N TYR A 651 10.16 5.77 -12.28
CA TYR A 651 10.32 5.20 -10.94
C TYR A 651 9.66 6.08 -9.90
N GLN A 652 9.18 5.44 -8.83
CA GLN A 652 8.50 6.15 -7.75
C GLN A 652 9.48 7.10 -7.03
N ILE A 653 9.03 8.34 -6.82
CA ILE A 653 9.67 9.30 -5.94
C ILE A 653 9.33 8.89 -4.50
N HIS A 654 10.36 8.68 -3.70
CA HIS A 654 10.20 8.40 -2.27
C HIS A 654 10.38 9.68 -1.46
N GLY A 655 9.54 9.84 -0.43
CA GLY A 655 9.51 11.02 0.42
C GLY A 655 8.49 12.07 -0.04
N ARG A 656 8.64 13.28 0.49
CA ARG A 656 7.72 14.39 0.29
C ARG A 656 8.10 15.16 -0.98
N PRO A 657 7.14 15.52 -1.85
CA PRO A 657 7.44 16.28 -3.06
C PRO A 657 7.85 17.72 -2.75
N ILE A 658 8.57 18.33 -3.70
CA ILE A 658 9.06 19.71 -3.63
C ILE A 658 8.11 20.61 -4.44
N PRO A 659 7.69 21.76 -3.91
CA PRO A 659 6.86 22.72 -4.64
C PRO A 659 7.46 23.14 -5.99
N ASP A 660 6.59 23.47 -6.93
CA ASP A 660 6.91 23.87 -8.31
C ASP A 660 7.56 22.82 -9.22
N GLU A 661 7.98 21.66 -8.71
CA GLU A 661 8.47 20.58 -9.54
C GLU A 661 7.34 19.96 -10.38
N ASN A 662 7.65 19.65 -11.63
CA ASN A 662 6.79 18.82 -12.46
C ASN A 662 7.11 17.35 -12.19
N VAL A 663 6.12 16.61 -11.72
CA VAL A 663 6.25 15.18 -11.45
C VAL A 663 5.18 14.41 -12.20
N THR A 664 5.47 13.16 -12.57
CA THR A 664 4.47 12.30 -13.19
C THR A 664 3.66 11.63 -12.10
N LEU A 665 2.34 11.84 -12.09
CA LEU A 665 1.42 11.09 -11.25
C LEU A 665 0.97 9.84 -12.01
N ALA A 666 1.31 8.67 -11.47
CA ALA A 666 0.78 7.39 -11.92
C ALA A 666 -0.42 7.00 -11.03
N ILE A 667 -1.54 6.66 -11.66
CA ILE A 667 -2.74 6.15 -11.01
C ILE A 667 -3.07 4.79 -11.58
N GLU A 668 -3.42 3.88 -10.69
CA GLU A 668 -3.69 2.50 -11.04
C GLU A 668 -4.99 2.05 -10.37
N ILE A 669 -5.88 1.46 -11.16
CA ILE A 669 -7.15 0.94 -10.68
C ILE A 669 -7.25 -0.54 -11.02
N ASN A 670 -7.59 -1.35 -10.02
CA ASN A 670 -7.68 -2.80 -10.13
C ASN A 670 -8.96 -3.27 -10.83
N ASP A 671 -9.69 -2.34 -11.46
CA ASP A 671 -10.93 -2.59 -12.17
C ASP A 671 -10.96 -1.86 -13.52
N ASN A 672 -10.95 -2.64 -14.60
CA ASN A 672 -11.04 -2.14 -15.97
C ASN A 672 -12.43 -1.63 -16.37
N SER A 673 -13.46 -1.86 -15.54
CA SER A 673 -14.81 -1.32 -15.74
C SER A 673 -14.89 0.18 -15.44
N ILE A 674 -13.88 0.77 -14.79
CA ILE A 674 -13.80 2.20 -14.55
C ILE A 674 -12.92 2.88 -15.61
N ASP A 675 -13.40 3.99 -16.15
CA ASP A 675 -12.62 4.89 -17.00
C ASP A 675 -12.33 6.19 -16.23
N LEU A 676 -11.08 6.43 -15.88
CA LEU A 676 -10.67 7.67 -15.21
C LEU A 676 -10.45 8.77 -16.23
N ASN A 677 -10.90 9.98 -15.90
CA ASN A 677 -10.85 11.11 -16.82
C ASN A 677 -9.93 12.23 -16.33
N HIS A 678 -9.92 12.55 -15.03
CA HIS A 678 -9.01 13.54 -14.45
C HIS A 678 -8.74 13.29 -12.96
N VAL A 679 -7.76 14.01 -12.44
CA VAL A 679 -7.42 14.06 -11.02
C VAL A 679 -7.51 15.50 -10.51
N TRP A 680 -8.08 15.68 -9.33
CA TRP A 680 -8.07 16.94 -8.57
C TRP A 680 -6.97 16.94 -7.52
N LEU A 681 -6.28 18.06 -7.41
CA LEU A 681 -5.47 18.43 -6.25
C LEU A 681 -6.31 19.39 -5.42
N LEU A 682 -6.70 18.95 -4.24
CA LEU A 682 -7.60 19.67 -3.34
C LEU A 682 -6.85 20.13 -2.09
N ASN A 683 -7.18 21.31 -1.57
CA ASN A 683 -6.67 21.74 -0.27
C ASN A 683 -7.40 21.00 0.87
N VAL A 684 -7.06 21.33 2.13
CA VAL A 684 -7.69 20.69 3.30
C VAL A 684 -9.19 20.99 3.45
N TYR A 685 -9.67 22.09 2.87
CA TYR A 685 -11.09 22.49 2.84
C TYR A 685 -11.88 21.82 1.69
N GLY A 686 -11.18 21.13 0.79
CA GLY A 686 -11.76 20.51 -0.40
C GLY A 686 -11.95 21.46 -1.57
N ASP A 687 -11.37 22.67 -1.51
CA ASP A 687 -11.36 23.57 -2.66
C ASP A 687 -10.31 23.10 -3.66
N GLU A 688 -10.62 23.25 -4.95
CA GLU A 688 -9.71 22.91 -6.03
C GLU A 688 -8.50 23.85 -6.06
N ILE A 689 -7.31 23.26 -5.95
CA ILE A 689 -6.04 23.95 -6.21
C ILE A 689 -5.75 23.89 -7.72
N SER A 690 -5.84 22.68 -8.30
CA SER A 690 -5.66 22.43 -9.72
C SER A 690 -6.22 21.06 -10.13
N HIS A 691 -6.38 20.84 -11.43
CA HIS A 691 -6.79 19.56 -11.98
C HIS A 691 -6.04 19.20 -13.26
N TYR A 692 -5.89 17.90 -13.51
CA TYR A 692 -5.13 17.39 -14.64
C TYR A 692 -5.86 16.23 -15.31
N SER A 693 -5.95 16.25 -16.64
CA SER A 693 -6.50 15.14 -17.41
C SER A 693 -5.60 13.92 -17.29
N LEU A 694 -6.23 12.74 -17.19
CA LEU A 694 -5.55 11.46 -17.08
C LEU A 694 -5.47 10.79 -18.45
N GLN A 695 -4.27 10.30 -18.80
CA GLN A 695 -4.06 9.51 -20.00
C GLN A 695 -4.00 8.03 -19.65
N ARG A 696 -4.92 7.24 -20.18
CA ARG A 696 -4.90 5.77 -20.03
C ARG A 696 -3.71 5.17 -20.78
N MET A 697 -2.87 4.47 -20.06
CA MET A 697 -1.75 3.66 -20.57
C MET A 697 -2.24 2.24 -20.85
N ASN A 698 -1.58 1.58 -21.81
CA ASN A 698 -1.78 0.19 -22.22
C ASN A 698 -3.25 -0.33 -22.18
N LYS A 699 -3.99 -0.15 -23.28
CA LYS A 699 -5.44 -0.46 -23.35
C LYS A 699 -5.81 -1.96 -23.20
N THR A 700 -4.85 -2.87 -23.34
CA THR A 700 -5.04 -4.33 -23.30
C THR A 700 -4.73 -4.94 -21.93
N ASN A 701 -4.08 -4.21 -21.02
CA ASN A 701 -3.80 -4.71 -19.67
C ASN A 701 -5.12 -4.88 -18.87
N PRO A 702 -5.29 -5.98 -18.10
CA PRO A 702 -6.48 -6.21 -17.28
C PRO A 702 -6.62 -5.25 -16.07
N ARG A 703 -5.58 -4.51 -15.71
CA ARG A 703 -5.59 -3.34 -14.81
C ARG A 703 -5.52 -2.06 -15.65
N ALA A 704 -6.21 -1.01 -15.22
CA ALA A 704 -6.17 0.27 -15.93
C ALA A 704 -5.13 1.19 -15.29
N PHE A 705 -4.14 1.56 -16.10
CA PHE A 705 -3.06 2.46 -15.73
C PHE A 705 -3.33 3.84 -16.33
N TYR A 706 -3.10 4.88 -15.55
CA TYR A 706 -3.25 6.26 -15.98
C TYR A 706 -2.03 7.07 -15.57
N ILE A 707 -1.62 7.99 -16.42
CA ILE A 707 -0.55 8.94 -16.10
C ILE A 707 -0.97 10.37 -16.41
N THR A 708 -0.40 11.32 -15.69
CA THR A 708 -0.42 12.74 -16.02
C THR A 708 0.79 13.44 -15.40
N THR A 709 1.18 14.60 -15.92
CA THR A 709 2.22 15.43 -15.29
C THR A 709 1.53 16.51 -14.47
N ILE A 710 1.80 16.51 -13.17
CA ILE A 710 1.28 17.51 -12.22
C ILE A 710 2.39 18.46 -11.80
N LYS A 711 2.02 19.70 -11.51
CA LYS A 711 2.89 20.66 -10.83
C LYS A 711 2.60 20.64 -9.33
N ILE A 712 3.61 20.42 -8.50
CA ILE A 712 3.44 20.32 -7.05
C ILE A 712 3.06 21.68 -6.45
N PRO A 713 1.95 21.79 -5.68
CA PRO A 713 1.54 23.03 -5.02
C PRO A 713 2.49 23.50 -3.90
N HIS A 714 2.34 24.77 -3.49
CA HIS A 714 3.03 25.34 -2.30
C HIS A 714 2.30 25.08 -0.98
N GLU A 715 1.23 24.29 -0.99
CA GLU A 715 0.44 23.93 0.17
C GLU A 715 0.19 22.42 0.20
N PHE A 716 -0.17 21.90 1.37
CA PHE A 716 -0.55 20.50 1.50
C PHE A 716 -1.82 20.22 0.72
N PHE A 717 -1.84 19.09 0.01
CA PHE A 717 -2.92 18.77 -0.89
C PHE A 717 -3.35 17.30 -0.77
N LYS A 718 -4.59 17.04 -1.16
CA LYS A 718 -5.16 15.70 -1.31
C LYS A 718 -5.39 15.42 -2.78
N LEU A 719 -5.34 14.15 -3.16
CA LEU A 719 -5.68 13.70 -4.51
C LEU A 719 -7.12 13.17 -4.51
N ALA A 720 -7.92 13.57 -5.49
CA ALA A 720 -9.19 12.93 -5.80
C ALA A 720 -9.22 12.51 -7.26
N VAL A 721 -9.39 11.22 -7.54
CA VAL A 721 -9.54 10.70 -8.90
C VAL A 721 -11.00 10.70 -9.27
N VAL A 722 -11.26 11.14 -10.49
CA VAL A 722 -12.61 11.23 -11.06
C VAL A 722 -12.65 10.38 -12.32
N GLY A 723 -13.80 9.75 -12.54
CA GLY A 723 -14.03 8.85 -13.66
C GLY A 723 -15.49 8.53 -13.86
N THR A 724 -15.74 7.48 -14.65
CA THR A 724 -17.07 6.92 -14.87
C THR A 724 -17.02 5.40 -14.92
N THR A 725 -18.08 4.75 -14.45
CA THR A 725 -18.33 3.33 -14.69
C THR A 725 -18.71 3.11 -16.15
N LYS A 726 -18.02 2.22 -16.87
CA LYS A 726 -18.26 1.97 -18.31
C LYS A 726 -19.63 1.34 -18.59
N THR A 727 -20.16 0.58 -17.63
CA THR A 727 -21.42 -0.15 -17.77
C THR A 727 -22.64 0.75 -17.61
N THR A 728 -22.61 1.67 -16.64
CA THR A 728 -23.77 2.52 -16.28
C THR A 728 -23.57 3.99 -16.59
N GLY A 729 -22.34 4.42 -16.91
CA GLY A 729 -21.99 5.82 -17.18
C GLY A 729 -22.08 6.71 -15.94
N LYS A 730 -22.05 6.13 -14.74
CA LYS A 730 -22.19 6.86 -13.47
C LYS A 730 -20.85 7.40 -13.02
N ASN A 731 -20.87 8.55 -12.36
CA ASN A 731 -19.66 9.19 -11.84
C ASN A 731 -18.97 8.26 -10.83
N PHE A 732 -17.65 8.18 -10.93
CA PHE A 732 -16.78 7.52 -9.98
C PHE A 732 -15.87 8.59 -9.36
N VAL A 733 -15.85 8.67 -8.03
CA VAL A 733 -14.95 9.55 -7.29
C VAL A 733 -14.33 8.78 -6.14
N ARG A 734 -13.00 8.84 -6.02
CA ARG A 734 -12.26 8.34 -4.86
C ARG A 734 -11.21 9.35 -4.46
N MET A 735 -11.07 9.57 -3.16
CA MET A 735 -10.00 10.39 -2.59
C MET A 735 -8.89 9.51 -2.04
N HIS A 736 -7.66 9.97 -2.18
CA HIS A 736 -6.52 9.37 -1.52
C HIS A 736 -6.62 9.64 -0.01
N GLY A 737 -6.32 8.62 0.81
CA GLY A 737 -6.45 8.70 2.27
C GLY A 737 -5.50 9.71 2.91
N ASP A 738 -4.29 9.82 2.36
CA ASP A 738 -3.22 10.65 2.90
C ASP A 738 -3.27 12.09 2.35
N VAL A 739 -2.96 13.04 3.22
CA VAL A 739 -2.57 14.40 2.83
C VAL A 739 -1.11 14.35 2.38
N ILE A 740 -0.83 14.82 1.17
CA ILE A 740 0.52 14.89 0.65
C ILE A 740 1.17 16.16 1.20
N GLU A 741 2.09 15.95 2.15
CA GLU A 741 2.92 17.02 2.70
C GLU A 741 4.08 17.35 1.77
N ILE A 742 4.43 18.63 1.67
CA ILE A 742 5.54 19.14 0.86
C ILE A 742 6.79 19.40 1.72
N VAL A 743 7.96 19.38 1.10
CA VAL A 743 9.22 19.83 1.72
C VAL A 743 9.88 20.93 0.91
N ASN A 744 10.44 21.92 1.61
CA ASN A 744 11.12 23.05 0.99
C ASN A 744 12.58 22.76 0.64
N ILE A 745 13.11 21.58 0.99
CA ILE A 745 14.53 21.24 0.83
C ILE A 745 14.66 19.79 0.34
N LYS A 746 15.42 19.59 -0.74
CA LYS A 746 15.85 18.27 -1.21
C LYS A 746 17.13 17.86 -0.49
N LEU A 747 17.11 16.76 0.25
CA LEU A 747 18.34 16.11 0.72
C LEU A 747 18.74 15.10 -0.36
N ASP A 748 19.65 15.50 -1.25
CA ASP A 748 20.25 14.55 -2.19
C ASP A 748 21.18 13.63 -1.40
N HIS A 749 20.78 12.36 -1.24
CA HIS A 749 21.70 11.33 -0.81
C HIS A 749 22.69 11.11 -1.97
N LEU A 750 23.86 11.75 -1.90
CA LEU A 750 24.98 11.38 -2.74
C LEU A 750 25.34 9.93 -2.36
N PRO A 751 25.37 8.98 -3.32
CA PRO A 751 25.83 7.63 -3.02
C PRO A 751 27.23 7.74 -2.43
N GLU A 752 27.46 7.05 -1.31
CA GLU A 752 28.80 6.91 -0.74
C GLU A 752 29.71 6.39 -1.85
N LYS A 753 30.58 7.25 -2.37
CA LYS A 753 31.76 6.79 -3.10
C LYS A 753 32.51 5.91 -2.12
N GLY A 754 32.43 4.60 -2.35
CA GLY A 754 33.14 3.60 -1.58
C GLY A 754 34.56 4.09 -1.33
N ILE A 755 34.87 4.28 -0.04
CA ILE A 755 36.24 4.48 0.41
C ILE A 755 36.91 3.12 0.23
N LEU A 756 37.43 2.89 -0.98
CA LEU A 756 38.56 2.00 -1.17
C LEU A 756 39.75 2.64 -0.45
N ASN A 757 40.00 2.21 0.78
CA ASN A 757 41.32 2.36 1.40
C ASN A 757 41.72 1.03 2.02
N ASN A 758 42.64 0.38 1.31
CA ASN A 758 43.61 -0.61 1.74
C ASN A 758 43.64 -0.91 3.25
N PHE A 759 43.31 -2.14 3.63
CA PHE A 759 44.18 -3.02 4.43
C PHE A 759 43.87 -4.49 4.10
#